data_AF-A0A2V4DMY7-F1
#
_entry.id   AF-A0A2V4DMY7-F1
#
_cell.length_a   1.000
_cell.length_b   1.000
_cell.length_c   1.000
_cell.angle_alpha   90.00
_cell.angle_beta   90.00
_cell.angle_gamma   90.00
#
_symmetry.space_group_name_H-M   'P 1'
#
loop_
_entity.id
_entity.type
_entity.pdbx_description
1 polymer ?
#
loop_
_entity_poly.entity_id
_entity_poly.type
_entity_poly.pdbx_seq_one_letter_code
_entity_poly.pdbx_strand_id
1 'polypeptide(L)'
;MMFELPMGEPVDGEMDLNVEMNTFPFDFGAITYFKPRAKNPVGHRLICAGESAGWLADSGKTKKFVAAEDARTELRTLSKSTDLRVRAVIWTQSEFEQVARGLLEAFIDPATLGTLLPMPRIEGHIPTKDLALLVETLVKSDITRGACALEEGMLVHTEGTLPADSEEFTIMVQNHLNAMESLAEGMGQERPLASSLSLVDGALLVAPAGDSAIAVWTDAEADHTALLANAAAMLKTESSGLAGDDAGEPLPEGTVIKDSKSGIDQTLSALKMAKEDSTTGYLESIPTSGVTVAITLIDGIPVGIRSQGIDSTEKAVTNATSSSSRLRLVRLDRAMRLLLRSSTVEDWSLRNLCDSIASCRTRSEDRKTLLQGRMGVLYGFELGFESMQSGRQDWKLVDDGMAADGLPGTTRKSLMGPVVAELQARIHTQANDVTRMEKASAKMQEKVEDTRTQRDQLKTELSALQELLEEGRDERISLSSQLDDSTVKIREKEQIGEEQSARAERLARRVAELENQVKKRAEEMASALGEMESRKELLTALEGLLAEEVRVKSELETSEARLTEVRRIIDDDERVQRVLHEQVGAQRERHRGATAELNELERQVEQRRDELTSMEGDLHSSRGMVEEERLRCAEMDRKHTLLQSELRELMEERRQLMRELGDLDTRRGGSEAELRMLIEQSEDLESAHELALADIAEADRIRARLSEEPLARALLGDESGLAMLEPVLSRMTSARSRGFSVVLLDRAVERGLQVIQHTVDEVAQTPRYLLSTEVMDLLSQQAPETADTVRGLTRWSVQNRLEHKLAETVSNVVLDLENLLNDYEQSVTMLMHLREVLRQMSELGLPSDQIEHLEKVSHMPEALPSVSKEVRRLIQHALDEIYIESDQRTTGEAVGLESTVEVLEQLKYRLDVSGLTGEEPVGDLWTFQNSGMLPFESHSLTAVERPEINNAAVAHMNPSSDSQQTESAASTPANDVQPSDSSQTWQPIEAPSDSDGVDLTSRMTIGLPDSEVLGTVEEISDLADIEMKLAEMDSASSTRDDTVNGVEPPVNPEQRSELASLEDELSDLDL
;
A
#
# COMPACT_ATOMS: atom_id res chain seq x y z
N MET A 1 15.76 39.84 8.35
CA MET A 1 16.81 39.74 7.31
C MET A 1 16.36 39.24 5.93
N MET A 2 15.09 38.96 5.64
CA MET A 2 14.73 37.78 4.83
C MET A 2 15.12 37.89 3.35
N PHE A 3 15.35 36.76 2.66
CA PHE A 3 15.66 36.74 1.22
C PHE A 3 14.44 37.16 0.37
N GLU A 4 14.63 37.55 -0.88
CA GLU A 4 13.53 37.96 -1.77
C GLU A 4 13.03 36.79 -2.63
N LEU A 5 11.73 36.78 -2.95
CA LEU A 5 11.13 35.84 -3.89
C LEU A 5 11.22 36.37 -5.34
N PRO A 6 11.09 35.50 -6.35
CA PRO A 6 11.18 35.88 -7.75
C PRO A 6 10.16 36.96 -8.15
N MET A 7 10.56 37.80 -9.11
CA MET A 7 9.65 38.80 -9.69
C MET A 7 8.60 38.09 -10.55
N GLY A 8 7.38 38.61 -10.55
CA GLY A 8 6.28 38.17 -11.41
C GLY A 8 5.42 39.35 -11.82
N GLU A 9 4.27 39.08 -12.44
CA GLU A 9 3.31 40.13 -12.80
C GLU A 9 2.74 40.76 -11.52
N PRO A 10 2.90 42.08 -11.30
CA PRO A 10 2.44 42.70 -10.07
C PRO A 10 0.90 42.72 -10.03
N VAL A 11 0.33 42.32 -8.89
CA VAL A 11 -1.12 42.43 -8.66
C VAL A 11 -1.51 43.88 -8.45
N ASP A 12 -2.61 44.33 -9.08
CA ASP A 12 -3.12 45.69 -8.98
C ASP A 12 -3.39 46.11 -7.52
N GLY A 13 -3.01 47.35 -7.19
CA GLY A 13 -2.97 47.87 -5.81
C GLY A 13 -4.32 48.11 -5.12
N GLU A 14 -5.44 47.78 -5.77
CA GLU A 14 -6.80 47.90 -5.18
C GLU A 14 -7.24 46.64 -4.43
N MET A 15 -6.48 45.54 -4.50
CA MET A 15 -6.83 44.28 -3.85
C MET A 15 -6.42 44.23 -2.38
N ASP A 16 -7.30 43.69 -1.52
CA ASP A 16 -6.97 43.43 -0.12
C ASP A 16 -6.06 42.19 0.00
N LEU A 17 -4.79 42.44 0.33
CA LEU A 17 -3.74 41.44 0.44
C LEU A 17 -3.31 41.20 1.90
N ASN A 18 -4.18 41.53 2.86
CA ASN A 18 -3.90 41.34 4.28
C ASN A 18 -3.57 39.88 4.65
N VAL A 19 -2.86 39.72 5.77
CA VAL A 19 -2.41 38.42 6.28
C VAL A 19 -3.60 37.52 6.68
N GLU A 20 -4.74 38.11 7.08
CA GLU A 20 -5.93 37.35 7.51
C GLU A 20 -6.76 36.77 6.37
N MET A 21 -6.57 37.23 5.14
CA MET A 21 -7.21 36.66 3.95
C MET A 21 -6.53 35.34 3.53
N ASN A 22 -7.34 34.32 3.21
CA ASN A 22 -6.83 33.03 2.73
C ASN A 22 -7.17 32.74 1.26
N THR A 23 -8.13 33.46 0.67
CA THR A 23 -8.57 33.25 -0.72
C THR A 23 -8.26 34.47 -1.58
N PHE A 24 -7.79 34.24 -2.80
CA PHE A 24 -7.32 35.25 -3.75
C PHE A 24 -7.88 34.99 -5.14
N PRO A 25 -8.05 36.03 -5.97
CA PRO A 25 -8.59 35.91 -7.33
C PRO A 25 -7.55 35.46 -8.38
N PHE A 26 -6.34 35.09 -7.96
CA PHE A 26 -5.29 34.57 -8.83
C PHE A 26 -4.79 33.23 -8.30
N ASP A 27 -4.52 32.30 -9.22
CA ASP A 27 -4.28 30.91 -8.86
C ASP A 27 -2.89 30.67 -8.28
N PHE A 28 -1.85 31.27 -8.89
CA PHE A 28 -0.45 31.02 -8.54
C PHE A 28 0.32 32.31 -8.31
N GLY A 29 1.07 32.37 -7.22
CA GLY A 29 1.94 33.52 -6.96
C GLY A 29 2.43 33.61 -5.53
N ALA A 30 2.88 34.80 -5.15
CA ALA A 30 3.34 35.07 -3.81
C ALA A 30 3.01 36.48 -3.33
N ILE A 31 2.85 36.61 -2.02
CA ILE A 31 2.65 37.86 -1.31
C ILE A 31 3.81 38.05 -0.36
N THR A 32 4.53 39.14 -0.53
CA THR A 32 5.69 39.50 0.29
C THR A 32 5.36 40.69 1.18
N TYR A 33 5.71 40.57 2.47
CA TYR A 33 5.41 41.57 3.49
C TYR A 33 6.66 42.34 3.91
N PHE A 34 6.51 43.65 4.07
CA PHE A 34 7.56 44.57 4.47
C PHE A 34 7.10 45.42 5.66
N LYS A 35 8.01 45.73 6.58
CA LYS A 35 7.77 46.82 7.56
C LYS A 35 7.76 48.18 6.83
N PRO A 36 7.00 49.20 7.29
CA PRO A 36 6.81 50.47 6.57
C PRO A 36 8.07 51.19 6.10
N ARG A 37 9.17 51.08 6.87
CA ARG A 37 10.47 51.70 6.57
C ARG A 37 11.54 50.72 6.09
N ALA A 38 11.23 49.43 6.02
CA ALA A 38 12.19 48.40 5.62
C ALA A 38 12.20 48.23 4.10
N LYS A 39 13.40 48.08 3.54
CA LYS A 39 13.57 47.67 2.13
C LYS A 39 13.46 46.16 1.97
N ASN A 40 13.84 45.41 3.00
CA ASN A 40 13.90 43.96 2.96
C ASN A 40 12.59 43.34 3.44
N PRO A 41 12.23 42.16 2.93
CA PRO A 41 11.04 41.45 3.37
C PRO A 41 11.17 40.93 4.80
N VAL A 42 10.02 40.74 5.42
CA VAL A 42 9.84 40.22 6.79
C VAL A 42 9.11 38.87 6.75
N GLY A 43 8.43 38.55 5.66
CA GLY A 43 7.84 37.24 5.42
C GLY A 43 7.25 37.13 4.02
N HIS A 44 6.94 35.90 3.64
CA HIS A 44 6.31 35.54 2.40
C HIS A 44 5.13 34.62 2.63
N ARG A 45 4.14 34.73 1.74
CA ARG A 45 3.00 33.83 1.62
C ARG A 45 2.93 33.34 0.19
N LEU A 46 2.88 32.03 -0.01
CA LEU A 46 2.74 31.38 -1.31
C LEU A 46 1.26 31.08 -1.57
N ILE A 47 0.80 31.33 -2.79
CA ILE A 47 -0.59 31.13 -3.22
C ILE A 47 -0.64 30.06 -4.29
N CYS A 48 -1.50 29.07 -4.08
CA CYS A 48 -1.74 27.96 -4.98
C CYS A 48 -3.24 27.73 -5.11
N ALA A 49 -3.75 27.56 -6.34
CA ALA A 49 -5.17 27.42 -6.66
C ALA A 49 -6.07 28.48 -6.00
N GLY A 50 -5.56 29.72 -5.83
CA GLY A 50 -6.32 30.81 -5.21
C GLY A 50 -6.34 30.77 -3.69
N GLU A 51 -5.64 29.84 -3.05
CA GLU A 51 -5.56 29.72 -1.59
C GLU A 51 -4.15 29.92 -1.03
N SER A 52 -4.05 30.27 0.26
CA SER A 52 -2.78 30.43 0.97
C SER A 52 -2.16 29.08 1.34
N ALA A 53 -1.31 28.56 0.45
CA ALA A 53 -0.71 27.23 0.60
C ALA A 53 0.58 27.21 1.45
N GLY A 54 1.39 28.27 1.43
CA GLY A 54 2.69 28.29 2.13
C GLY A 54 3.01 29.60 2.82
N TRP A 55 3.82 29.55 3.88
CA TRP A 55 4.15 30.65 4.78
C TRP A 55 5.61 30.60 5.23
N LEU A 56 6.27 31.76 5.22
CA LEU A 56 7.63 31.95 5.71
C LEU A 56 7.75 33.30 6.43
N ALA A 57 8.46 33.37 7.55
CA ALA A 57 8.59 34.58 8.36
C ALA A 57 9.99 34.73 8.98
N ASP A 58 10.46 35.97 9.13
CA ASP A 58 11.72 36.28 9.81
C ASP A 58 11.57 36.17 11.33
N SER A 59 12.29 35.22 11.95
CA SER A 59 12.25 34.92 13.40
C SER A 59 12.74 36.05 14.33
N GLY A 60 13.10 37.22 13.75
CA GLY A 60 13.71 38.36 14.44
C GLY A 60 15.18 38.16 14.84
N LYS A 61 15.74 36.95 14.72
CA LYS A 61 17.16 36.63 14.94
C LYS A 61 17.94 36.70 13.61
N THR A 62 19.24 37.03 13.68
CA THR A 62 20.06 37.19 12.47
C THR A 62 20.15 35.88 11.65
N LYS A 63 19.76 35.94 10.37
CA LYS A 63 19.80 34.83 9.39
C LYS A 63 19.00 33.58 9.81
N LYS A 64 17.87 33.78 10.52
CA LYS A 64 16.98 32.70 10.96
C LYS A 64 15.53 32.99 10.58
N PHE A 65 14.84 32.02 9.98
CA PHE A 65 13.43 32.13 9.63
C PHE A 65 12.62 30.99 10.23
N VAL A 66 11.32 31.24 10.35
CA VAL A 66 10.30 30.27 10.73
C VAL A 66 9.48 29.95 9.47
N ALA A 67 8.92 28.75 9.39
CA ALA A 67 8.16 28.28 8.23
C ALA A 67 6.79 27.70 8.64
N ALA A 68 5.94 27.39 7.65
CA ALA A 68 4.64 26.73 7.83
C ALA A 68 3.73 27.46 8.85
N GLU A 69 3.08 26.71 9.76
CA GLU A 69 2.08 27.26 10.68
C GLU A 69 2.72 28.25 11.68
N ASP A 70 3.96 28.03 12.10
CA ASP A 70 4.67 28.95 12.99
C ASP A 70 4.94 30.29 12.28
N ALA A 71 5.30 30.27 10.99
CA ALA A 71 5.44 31.48 10.20
C ALA A 71 4.12 32.23 10.01
N ARG A 72 3.02 31.48 9.85
CA ARG A 72 1.68 32.05 9.74
C ARG A 72 1.27 32.77 11.03
N THR A 73 1.53 32.17 12.20
CA THR A 73 1.26 32.81 13.48
C THR A 73 2.13 34.05 13.67
N GLU A 74 3.43 33.96 13.37
CA GLU A 74 4.36 35.08 13.49
C GLU A 74 3.94 36.25 12.60
N LEU A 75 3.59 36.01 11.33
CA LEU A 75 3.11 37.07 10.43
C LEU A 75 1.80 37.70 10.89
N ARG A 76 0.89 36.93 11.48
CA ARG A 76 -0.36 37.46 12.07
C ARG A 76 -0.09 38.31 13.32
N THR A 77 0.88 37.94 14.15
CA THR A 77 1.28 38.79 15.29
C THR A 77 1.91 40.09 14.82
N LEU A 78 2.76 40.02 13.78
CA LEU A 78 3.40 41.18 13.18
C LEU A 78 2.37 42.12 12.55
N SER A 79 1.39 41.61 11.81
CA SER A 79 0.33 42.42 11.20
C SER A 79 -0.57 43.12 12.22
N LYS A 80 -0.81 42.50 13.39
CA LYS A 80 -1.55 43.14 14.49
C LYS A 80 -0.75 44.24 15.17
N SER A 81 0.58 44.12 15.20
CA SER A 81 1.46 45.08 15.87
C SER A 81 1.85 46.28 14.99
N THR A 82 1.93 46.09 13.67
CA THR A 82 2.48 47.05 12.72
C THR A 82 1.79 46.91 11.37
N ASP A 83 1.40 48.02 10.75
CA ASP A 83 0.90 48.01 9.37
C ASP A 83 1.99 47.53 8.40
N LEU A 84 1.77 46.40 7.74
CA LEU A 84 2.72 45.83 6.80
C LEU A 84 2.46 46.40 5.40
N ARG A 85 3.52 46.85 4.73
CA ARG A 85 3.46 47.13 3.29
C ARG A 85 3.51 45.80 2.54
N VAL A 86 2.57 45.60 1.64
CA VAL A 86 2.40 44.34 0.90
C VAL A 86 2.81 44.50 -0.56
N ARG A 87 3.44 43.49 -1.14
CA ARG A 87 3.67 43.38 -2.58
C ARG A 87 3.30 41.97 -3.03
N ALA A 88 2.35 41.85 -3.94
CA ALA A 88 1.96 40.57 -4.52
C ALA A 88 2.45 40.45 -5.97
N VAL A 89 2.81 39.23 -6.35
CA VAL A 89 3.24 38.86 -7.68
C VAL A 89 2.49 37.60 -8.11
N ILE A 90 2.05 37.59 -9.36
CA ILE A 90 1.45 36.43 -10.04
C ILE A 90 2.57 35.71 -10.80
N TRP A 91 2.55 34.39 -10.72
CA TRP A 91 3.44 33.52 -11.47
C TRP A 91 2.63 32.60 -12.37
N THR A 92 3.26 32.11 -13.43
CA THR A 92 2.73 30.95 -14.15
C THR A 92 2.80 29.71 -13.26
N GLN A 93 2.03 28.67 -13.59
CA GLN A 93 2.05 27.41 -12.84
C GLN A 93 3.46 26.80 -12.76
N SER A 94 4.20 26.81 -13.88
CA SER A 94 5.58 26.31 -13.94
C SER A 94 6.55 27.12 -13.09
N GLU A 95 6.39 28.44 -13.04
CA GLU A 95 7.19 29.34 -12.20
C GLU A 95 6.89 29.10 -10.71
N PHE A 96 5.61 28.95 -10.34
CA PHE A 96 5.23 28.59 -8.98
C PHE A 96 5.78 27.22 -8.57
N GLU A 97 5.71 26.21 -9.44
CA GLU A 97 6.30 24.89 -9.20
C GLU A 97 7.80 24.98 -8.87
N GLN A 98 8.56 25.78 -9.62
CA GLN A 98 9.99 25.95 -9.38
C GLN A 98 10.25 26.56 -7.98
N VAL A 99 9.48 27.58 -7.60
CA VAL A 99 9.59 28.20 -6.27
C VAL A 99 9.15 27.25 -5.16
N ALA A 100 8.01 26.59 -5.31
CA ALA A 100 7.45 25.67 -4.33
C ALA A 100 8.39 24.51 -4.05
N ARG A 101 9.00 23.92 -5.09
CA ARG A 101 10.03 22.88 -4.95
C ARG A 101 11.29 23.39 -4.27
N GLY A 102 11.66 24.66 -4.46
CA GLY A 102 12.79 25.28 -3.77
C GLY A 102 12.53 25.62 -2.30
N LEU A 103 11.26 25.67 -1.88
CA LEU A 103 10.80 26.14 -0.56
C LEU A 103 9.74 25.20 0.03
N LEU A 104 9.99 23.89 0.02
CA LEU A 104 9.06 22.88 0.56
C LEU A 104 8.72 23.13 2.04
N GLU A 105 9.68 23.64 2.80
CA GLU A 105 9.53 24.05 4.20
C GLU A 105 8.43 25.10 4.43
N ALA A 106 8.04 25.87 3.41
CA ALA A 106 6.99 26.87 3.53
C ALA A 106 5.59 26.26 3.74
N PHE A 107 5.37 25.01 3.32
CA PHE A 107 4.04 24.41 3.29
C PHE A 107 3.71 23.72 4.61
N ILE A 108 2.46 23.86 5.06
CA ILE A 108 1.96 23.24 6.30
C ILE A 108 1.85 21.72 6.14
N ASP A 109 1.38 21.27 4.97
CA ASP A 109 1.31 19.86 4.62
C ASP A 109 1.84 19.66 3.19
N PRO A 110 3.02 19.04 3.01
CA PRO A 110 3.58 18.79 1.69
C PRO A 110 2.76 17.80 0.85
N ALA A 111 1.86 16.99 1.45
CA ALA A 111 0.97 16.11 0.69
C ALA A 111 -0.03 16.90 -0.18
N THR A 112 -0.42 18.11 0.26
CA THR A 112 -1.26 19.01 -0.55
C THR A 112 -0.59 19.42 -1.86
N LEU A 113 0.75 19.51 -1.88
CA LEU A 113 1.50 19.79 -3.11
C LEU A 113 1.42 18.64 -4.10
N GLY A 114 1.29 17.38 -3.66
CA GLY A 114 1.11 16.23 -4.54
C GLY A 114 -0.20 16.26 -5.33
N THR A 115 -1.24 16.93 -4.78
CA THR A 115 -2.52 17.16 -5.47
C THR A 115 -2.51 18.42 -6.33
N LEU A 116 -1.70 19.42 -5.96
CA LEU A 116 -1.72 20.75 -6.56
C LEU A 116 -0.62 20.97 -7.61
N LEU A 117 0.47 20.22 -7.52
CA LEU A 117 1.61 20.28 -8.44
C LEU A 117 1.77 18.94 -9.14
N PRO A 118 2.04 18.94 -10.46
CA PRO A 118 2.43 17.73 -11.15
C PRO A 118 3.70 17.14 -10.52
N MET A 119 3.80 15.80 -10.56
CA MET A 119 4.97 15.07 -10.08
C MET A 119 6.26 15.74 -10.60
N PRO A 120 7.30 15.84 -9.75
CA PRO A 120 8.56 16.47 -10.15
C PRO A 120 9.10 15.81 -11.41
N ARG A 121 9.75 16.61 -12.25
CA ARG A 121 10.31 16.17 -13.52
C ARG A 121 11.83 16.12 -13.41
N ILE A 122 12.42 15.10 -14.02
CA ILE A 122 13.85 15.12 -14.26
C ILE A 122 14.07 15.87 -15.57
N GLU A 123 14.75 17.02 -15.48
CA GLU A 123 14.95 17.92 -16.62
C GLU A 123 16.20 17.55 -17.40
N GLY A 124 16.06 17.46 -18.73
CA GLY A 124 17.20 17.23 -19.63
C GLY A 124 17.54 15.75 -19.84
N HIS A 125 18.63 15.51 -20.57
CA HIS A 125 19.21 14.18 -20.73
C HIS A 125 20.19 13.93 -19.60
N ILE A 126 20.14 12.70 -19.07
CA ILE A 126 21.08 12.21 -18.07
C ILE A 126 22.07 11.33 -18.82
N PRO A 127 23.39 11.60 -18.74
CA PRO A 127 24.36 10.74 -19.39
C PRO A 127 24.28 9.32 -18.84
N THR A 128 24.49 8.33 -19.70
CA THR A 128 24.32 6.89 -19.40
C THR A 128 25.04 6.44 -18.12
N LYS A 129 26.19 7.04 -17.83
CA LYS A 129 26.96 6.79 -16.60
C LYS A 129 26.25 7.29 -15.33
N ASP A 130 25.63 8.47 -15.40
CA ASP A 130 24.93 9.07 -14.27
C ASP A 130 23.55 8.42 -14.08
N LEU A 131 22.95 7.87 -15.14
CA LEU A 131 21.77 6.99 -15.05
C LEU A 131 22.05 5.72 -14.25
N ALA A 132 23.17 5.06 -14.52
CA ALA A 132 23.58 3.87 -13.79
C ALA A 132 23.83 4.19 -12.30
N LEU A 133 24.57 5.27 -12.02
CA LEU A 133 24.81 5.74 -10.65
C LEU A 133 23.52 6.12 -9.93
N LEU A 134 22.56 6.73 -10.64
CA LEU A 134 21.27 7.10 -10.07
C LEU A 134 20.43 5.86 -9.75
N VAL A 135 20.43 4.83 -10.60
CA VAL A 135 19.76 3.55 -10.31
C VAL A 135 20.41 2.86 -9.10
N GLU A 136 21.74 2.82 -9.03
CA GLU A 136 22.49 2.31 -7.88
C GLU A 136 22.16 3.05 -6.58
N THR A 137 22.00 4.38 -6.63
CA THR A 137 21.68 5.18 -5.45
C THR A 137 20.22 5.09 -5.05
N LEU A 138 19.31 4.99 -6.03
CA LEU A 138 17.90 4.79 -5.75
C LEU A 138 17.66 3.48 -5.03
N VAL A 139 18.26 2.36 -5.49
CA VAL A 139 18.10 1.03 -4.87
C VAL A 139 18.67 0.95 -3.44
N LYS A 140 19.59 1.84 -3.07
CA LYS A 140 20.08 1.95 -1.67
C LYS A 140 19.04 2.52 -0.71
N SER A 141 17.92 3.06 -1.20
CA SER A 141 16.80 3.48 -0.38
C SER A 141 16.05 2.25 0.15
N ASP A 142 15.70 2.23 1.44
CA ASP A 142 14.96 1.13 2.06
C ASP A 142 13.58 0.87 1.43
N ILE A 143 13.04 1.84 0.69
CA ILE A 143 11.70 1.84 0.10
C ILE A 143 11.70 1.26 -1.34
N THR A 144 12.86 1.25 -2.00
CA THR A 144 13.01 0.77 -3.37
C THR A 144 13.40 -0.69 -3.40
N ARG A 145 12.62 -1.50 -4.11
CA ARG A 145 12.90 -2.92 -4.31
C ARG A 145 13.84 -3.16 -5.49
N GLY A 146 13.71 -2.35 -6.54
CA GLY A 146 14.56 -2.41 -7.72
C GLY A 146 14.32 -1.21 -8.63
N ALA A 147 15.26 -0.92 -9.51
CA ALA A 147 15.14 0.16 -10.49
C ALA A 147 15.82 -0.22 -11.81
N CYS A 148 15.30 0.31 -12.91
CA CYS A 148 15.94 0.25 -14.21
C CYS A 148 16.04 1.64 -14.83
N ALA A 149 17.11 1.86 -15.57
CA ALA A 149 17.27 2.99 -16.47
C ALA A 149 17.22 2.47 -17.91
N LEU A 150 16.56 3.22 -18.77
CA LEU A 150 16.39 2.90 -20.17
C LEU A 150 16.58 4.15 -21.02
N GLU A 151 17.21 3.98 -22.18
CA GLU A 151 17.59 5.04 -23.11
C GLU A 151 17.19 4.59 -24.52
N GLU A 152 16.34 5.37 -25.20
CA GLU A 152 15.76 5.01 -26.51
C GLU A 152 15.08 3.61 -26.55
N GLY A 153 14.53 3.16 -25.42
CA GLY A 153 13.90 1.84 -25.30
C GLY A 153 14.88 0.68 -25.11
N MET A 154 16.18 0.96 -24.98
CA MET A 154 17.20 -0.01 -24.61
C MET A 154 17.48 0.05 -23.12
N LEU A 155 17.70 -1.12 -22.51
CA LEU A 155 18.07 -1.21 -21.11
C LEU A 155 19.51 -0.71 -20.90
N VAL A 156 19.67 0.31 -20.07
CA VAL A 156 20.99 0.88 -19.72
C VAL A 156 21.59 0.17 -18.50
N HIS A 157 20.84 0.14 -17.41
CA HIS A 157 21.28 -0.45 -16.14
C HIS A 157 20.07 -0.92 -15.34
N THR A 158 20.25 -1.99 -14.57
CA THR A 158 19.23 -2.55 -13.69
C THR A 158 19.84 -2.97 -12.37
N GLU A 159 19.12 -2.69 -11.29
CA GLU A 159 19.58 -3.07 -9.96
C GLU A 159 18.41 -3.36 -9.03
N GLY A 160 18.65 -4.25 -8.06
CA GLY A 160 17.61 -4.76 -7.17
C GLY A 160 16.66 -5.76 -7.83
N THR A 161 15.54 -6.02 -7.17
CA THR A 161 14.50 -6.96 -7.60
C THR A 161 13.41 -6.23 -8.38
N LEU A 162 13.32 -6.53 -9.68
CA LEU A 162 12.25 -6.05 -10.57
C LEU A 162 11.10 -7.06 -10.62
N PRO A 163 9.86 -6.65 -10.99
CA PRO A 163 8.70 -7.54 -11.02
C PRO A 163 8.71 -8.55 -12.18
N ALA A 164 9.56 -8.36 -13.18
CA ALA A 164 9.74 -9.26 -14.33
C ALA A 164 11.21 -9.26 -14.76
N ASP A 165 11.55 -10.10 -15.75
CA ASP A 165 12.88 -10.11 -16.37
C ASP A 165 13.23 -8.71 -16.90
N SER A 166 14.50 -8.31 -16.75
CA SER A 166 14.94 -6.93 -17.01
C SER A 166 14.64 -6.45 -18.45
N GLU A 167 14.79 -7.33 -19.44
CA GLU A 167 14.47 -7.03 -20.84
C GLU A 167 12.96 -6.90 -21.07
N GLU A 168 12.15 -7.82 -20.53
CA GLU A 168 10.69 -7.77 -20.65
C GLU A 168 10.10 -6.55 -19.93
N PHE A 169 10.63 -6.24 -18.74
CA PHE A 169 10.25 -5.08 -17.96
C PHE A 169 10.56 -3.77 -18.68
N THR A 170 11.72 -3.70 -19.34
CA THR A 170 12.11 -2.55 -20.17
C THR A 170 11.14 -2.34 -21.32
N ILE A 171 10.72 -3.41 -22.01
CA ILE A 171 9.73 -3.34 -23.09
C ILE A 171 8.37 -2.83 -22.57
N MET A 172 7.94 -3.31 -21.40
CA MET A 172 6.69 -2.86 -20.77
C MET A 172 6.73 -1.37 -20.41
N VAL A 173 7.83 -0.92 -19.79
CA VAL A 173 8.03 0.50 -19.44
C VAL A 173 8.07 1.36 -20.71
N GLN A 174 8.76 0.92 -21.77
CA GLN A 174 8.84 1.65 -23.03
C GLN A 174 7.47 1.79 -23.71
N ASN A 175 6.66 0.72 -23.72
CA ASN A 175 5.30 0.77 -24.24
C ASN A 175 4.42 1.76 -23.46
N HIS A 176 4.57 1.79 -22.13
CA HIS A 176 3.88 2.74 -21.27
C HIS A 176 4.32 4.19 -21.54
N LEU A 177 5.62 4.44 -21.69
CA LEU A 177 6.15 5.76 -22.06
C LEU A 177 5.62 6.25 -23.41
N ASN A 178 5.60 5.39 -24.43
CA ASN A 178 5.04 5.71 -25.74
C ASN A 178 3.54 6.07 -25.65
N ALA A 179 2.78 5.33 -24.83
CA ALA A 179 1.37 5.64 -24.58
C ALA A 179 1.20 6.99 -23.87
N MET A 180 2.03 7.28 -22.87
CA MET A 180 2.02 8.55 -22.16
C MET A 180 2.41 9.74 -23.04
N GLU A 181 3.37 9.56 -23.94
CA GLU A 181 3.77 10.60 -24.90
C GLU A 181 2.62 10.92 -25.87
N SER A 182 1.94 9.89 -26.40
CA SER A 182 0.75 10.08 -27.26
C SER A 182 -0.41 10.79 -26.54
N LEU A 183 -0.61 10.49 -25.26
CA LEU A 183 -1.62 11.14 -24.42
C LEU A 183 -1.25 12.61 -24.16
N ALA A 184 0.03 12.88 -23.87
CA ALA A 184 0.54 14.23 -23.66
C ALA A 184 0.36 15.10 -24.91
N GLU A 185 0.70 14.58 -26.10
CA GLU A 185 0.45 15.27 -27.37
C GLU A 185 -1.05 15.58 -27.59
N GLY A 186 -1.93 14.62 -27.28
CA GLY A 186 -3.38 14.80 -27.37
C GLY A 186 -3.94 15.86 -26.42
N MET A 187 -3.31 16.08 -25.27
CA MET A 187 -3.69 17.10 -24.27
C MET A 187 -2.96 18.44 -24.46
N GLY A 188 -2.12 18.57 -25.49
CA GLY A 188 -1.31 19.77 -25.71
C GLY A 188 -0.20 19.98 -24.67
N GLN A 189 0.20 18.91 -23.97
CA GLN A 189 1.37 18.91 -23.09
C GLN A 189 2.64 18.72 -23.92
N GLU A 190 3.65 19.54 -23.70
CA GLU A 190 4.92 19.45 -24.45
C GLU A 190 5.73 18.18 -24.11
N ARG A 191 5.51 17.57 -22.93
CA ARG A 191 6.24 16.37 -22.46
C ARG A 191 5.36 15.47 -21.58
N PRO A 192 5.55 14.13 -21.63
CA PRO A 192 4.87 13.20 -20.73
C PRO A 192 5.28 13.45 -19.27
N LEU A 193 4.31 13.36 -18.37
CA LEU A 193 4.52 13.43 -16.92
C LEU A 193 5.10 12.12 -16.40
N ALA A 194 5.82 12.19 -15.28
CA ALA A 194 6.10 10.99 -14.51
C ALA A 194 4.78 10.33 -14.08
N SER A 195 4.73 9.00 -14.17
CA SER A 195 3.57 8.23 -13.76
C SER A 195 3.90 7.34 -12.59
N SER A 196 2.93 7.23 -11.69
CA SER A 196 2.93 6.28 -10.59
C SER A 196 1.81 5.29 -10.86
N LEU A 197 2.17 4.00 -10.87
CA LEU A 197 1.24 2.89 -11.04
C LEU A 197 1.23 2.10 -9.73
N SER A 198 0.12 2.14 -9.01
CA SER A 198 -0.09 1.26 -7.87
C SER A 198 -0.47 -0.13 -8.38
N LEU A 199 0.33 -1.14 -8.02
CA LEU A 199 0.14 -2.55 -8.34
C LEU A 199 -0.13 -3.33 -7.05
N VAL A 200 -0.58 -4.58 -7.17
CA VAL A 200 -0.95 -5.41 -6.00
C VAL A 200 0.26 -5.67 -5.09
N ASP A 201 1.42 -5.92 -5.68
CA ASP A 201 2.65 -6.29 -4.96
C ASP A 201 3.56 -5.10 -4.63
N GLY A 202 3.24 -3.87 -5.05
CA GLY A 202 4.10 -2.70 -4.90
C GLY A 202 3.67 -1.53 -5.77
N ALA A 203 4.47 -0.49 -5.86
CA ALA A 203 4.20 0.64 -6.74
C ALA A 203 5.34 0.83 -7.75
N LEU A 204 4.98 1.23 -8.97
CA LEU A 204 5.91 1.47 -10.05
C LEU A 204 5.92 2.95 -10.40
N LEU A 205 7.04 3.62 -10.18
CA LEU A 205 7.29 4.96 -10.69
C LEU A 205 7.96 4.85 -12.05
N VAL A 206 7.42 5.52 -13.07
CA VAL A 206 8.07 5.69 -14.38
C VAL A 206 8.28 7.19 -14.61
N ALA A 207 9.53 7.63 -14.61
CA ALA A 207 9.92 9.02 -14.75
C ALA A 207 10.67 9.25 -16.07
N PRO A 208 10.08 9.96 -17.05
CA PRO A 208 10.78 10.34 -18.27
C PRO A 208 11.81 11.46 -18.02
N ALA A 209 12.97 11.36 -18.67
CA ALA A 209 14.12 12.25 -18.59
C ALA A 209 14.77 12.44 -19.97
N GLY A 210 14.13 13.24 -20.83
CA GLY A 210 14.56 13.42 -22.23
C GLY A 210 14.36 12.14 -23.04
N ASP A 211 15.43 11.62 -23.63
CA ASP A 211 15.44 10.35 -24.39
C ASP A 211 15.71 9.13 -23.48
N SER A 212 15.93 9.38 -22.18
CA SER A 212 16.05 8.37 -21.16
C SER A 212 14.83 8.36 -20.24
N ALA A 213 14.61 7.26 -19.55
CA ALA A 213 13.65 7.19 -18.47
C ALA A 213 14.14 6.24 -17.38
N ILE A 214 13.66 6.49 -16.17
CA ILE A 214 13.95 5.67 -15.01
C ILE A 214 12.64 5.05 -14.56
N ALA A 215 12.64 3.73 -14.37
CA ALA A 215 11.54 3.03 -13.74
C ALA A 215 11.99 2.47 -12.39
N VAL A 216 11.24 2.77 -11.35
CA VAL A 216 11.57 2.39 -9.98
C VAL A 216 10.42 1.56 -9.42
N TRP A 217 10.74 0.33 -9.03
CA TRP A 217 9.86 -0.57 -8.31
C TRP A 217 10.03 -0.36 -6.81
N THR A 218 8.93 -0.02 -6.14
CA THR A 218 8.92 0.40 -4.74
C THR A 218 7.86 -0.37 -3.94
N ASP A 219 7.90 -0.22 -2.62
CA ASP A 219 6.79 -0.64 -1.76
C ASP A 219 5.50 0.16 -2.03
N ALA A 220 4.35 -0.43 -1.72
CA ALA A 220 3.04 0.16 -2.02
C ALA A 220 2.78 1.54 -1.37
N GLU A 221 3.48 1.88 -0.28
CA GLU A 221 3.36 3.15 0.45
C GLU A 221 4.47 4.17 0.09
N ALA A 222 5.21 3.93 -1.00
CA ALA A 222 6.34 4.78 -1.36
C ALA A 222 5.91 6.18 -1.85
N ASP A 223 6.52 7.22 -1.30
CA ASP A 223 6.37 8.58 -1.80
C ASP A 223 7.20 8.78 -3.08
N HIS A 224 6.58 8.49 -4.21
CA HIS A 224 7.15 8.68 -5.54
C HIS A 224 7.50 10.13 -5.86
N THR A 225 6.83 11.11 -5.24
CA THR A 225 7.15 12.53 -5.47
C THR A 225 8.46 12.89 -4.81
N ALA A 226 8.69 12.43 -3.59
CA ALA A 226 9.93 12.64 -2.87
C ALA A 226 11.09 11.83 -3.44
N LEU A 227 10.85 10.59 -3.87
CA LEU A 227 11.85 9.76 -4.52
C LEU A 227 12.37 10.43 -5.80
N LEU A 228 11.46 10.95 -6.63
CA LEU A 228 11.82 11.64 -7.86
C LEU A 228 12.43 13.02 -7.57
N ALA A 229 11.97 13.75 -6.54
CA ALA A 229 12.61 14.99 -6.10
C ALA A 229 14.06 14.76 -5.63
N ASN A 230 14.30 13.69 -4.88
CA ASN A 230 15.63 13.27 -4.45
C ASN A 230 16.50 12.86 -5.64
N ALA A 231 15.96 12.07 -6.58
CA ALA A 231 16.64 11.71 -7.82
C ALA A 231 17.05 12.97 -8.63
N ALA A 232 16.11 13.92 -8.80
CA ALA A 232 16.36 15.19 -9.46
C ALA A 232 17.36 16.06 -8.69
N ALA A 233 17.37 16.02 -7.36
CA ALA A 233 18.35 16.71 -6.53
C ALA A 233 19.75 16.09 -6.70
N MET A 234 19.88 14.76 -6.70
CA MET A 234 21.16 14.07 -6.93
C MET A 234 21.73 14.37 -8.32
N LEU A 235 20.89 14.57 -9.33
CA LEU A 235 21.34 15.03 -10.65
C LEU A 235 21.75 16.51 -10.67
N LYS A 236 21.21 17.33 -9.76
CA LYS A 236 21.55 18.75 -9.61
C LYS A 236 22.78 18.97 -8.73
N THR A 237 22.99 18.12 -7.73
CA THR A 237 24.15 18.13 -6.84
C THR A 237 25.17 17.12 -7.35
N GLU A 238 26.24 17.63 -7.96
CA GLU A 238 27.38 16.87 -8.50
C GLU A 238 27.27 16.45 -9.97
N SER A 239 27.37 17.44 -10.85
CA SER A 239 28.23 17.36 -12.04
C SER A 239 29.42 18.33 -11.90
N SER A 240 30.05 18.37 -10.72
CA SER A 240 31.36 19.02 -10.54
C SER A 240 32.45 17.96 -10.68
N GLY A 241 32.78 17.64 -11.93
CA GLY A 241 33.86 16.71 -12.31
C GLY A 241 33.47 15.93 -13.56
N LEU A 242 34.03 16.14 -14.74
CA LEU A 242 35.39 16.55 -15.08
C LEU A 242 35.40 17.76 -16.02
N ALA A 243 35.94 18.89 -15.58
CA ALA A 243 36.40 19.99 -16.44
C ALA A 243 37.68 19.62 -17.23
N GLY A 244 37.89 18.33 -17.53
CA GLY A 244 39.17 17.77 -17.95
C GLY A 244 39.43 17.74 -19.45
N ASP A 245 38.45 17.37 -20.28
CA ASP A 245 38.73 17.06 -21.70
C ASP A 245 37.74 17.63 -22.74
N ASP A 246 36.57 18.16 -22.35
CA ASP A 246 35.51 18.54 -23.31
C ASP A 246 35.34 20.04 -23.59
N ALA A 247 36.31 20.86 -23.23
CA ALA A 247 36.36 22.28 -23.64
C ALA A 247 36.46 22.45 -25.18
N GLY A 248 36.67 21.35 -25.91
CA GLY A 248 37.00 21.31 -27.33
C GLY A 248 35.90 20.90 -28.31
N GLU A 249 34.87 20.16 -27.86
CA GLU A 249 33.91 19.55 -28.80
C GLU A 249 32.99 20.60 -29.45
N PRO A 250 32.90 20.64 -30.80
CA PRO A 250 32.02 21.56 -31.50
C PRO A 250 30.57 21.32 -31.09
N LEU A 251 29.83 22.41 -30.88
CA LEU A 251 28.40 22.32 -30.60
C LEU A 251 27.67 21.63 -31.76
N PRO A 252 26.63 20.84 -31.49
CA PRO A 252 25.92 20.09 -32.52
C PRO A 252 25.33 21.02 -33.58
N GLU A 253 25.33 20.59 -34.84
CA GLU A 253 24.73 21.38 -35.91
C GLU A 253 23.21 21.50 -35.71
N GLY A 254 22.67 22.70 -35.92
CA GLY A 254 21.26 22.99 -35.80
C GLY A 254 20.74 23.96 -36.85
N THR A 255 19.45 24.25 -36.77
CA THR A 255 18.78 25.17 -37.68
C THR A 255 19.07 26.62 -37.28
N VAL A 256 19.64 27.41 -38.20
CA VAL A 256 19.90 28.83 -37.94
C VAL A 256 18.59 29.61 -38.07
N ILE A 257 18.09 30.13 -36.94
CA ILE A 257 16.88 30.96 -36.91
C ILE A 257 17.20 32.39 -37.35
N LYS A 258 18.30 32.93 -36.86
CA LYS A 258 18.69 34.32 -37.10
C LYS A 258 20.18 34.44 -37.32
N ASP A 259 20.55 35.21 -38.33
CA ASP A 259 21.93 35.49 -38.67
C ASP A 259 22.11 37.01 -38.86
N SER A 260 22.97 37.62 -38.04
CA SER A 260 23.18 39.06 -38.05
C SER A 260 24.61 39.43 -37.69
N LYS A 261 24.98 40.70 -37.88
CA LYS A 261 26.21 41.22 -37.26
C LYS A 261 26.06 41.21 -35.74
N SER A 262 27.12 40.88 -35.02
CA SER A 262 27.10 40.91 -33.57
C SER A 262 27.17 42.36 -33.03
N GLY A 263 26.69 42.52 -31.79
CA GLY A 263 26.62 43.77 -31.05
C GLY A 263 25.71 43.61 -29.84
N ILE A 264 25.79 44.52 -28.86
CA ILE A 264 25.00 44.43 -27.62
C ILE A 264 23.49 44.46 -27.92
N ASP A 265 23.03 45.38 -28.77
CA ASP A 265 21.62 45.46 -29.11
C ASP A 265 21.15 44.28 -29.99
N GLN A 266 22.04 43.71 -30.80
CA GLN A 266 21.73 42.54 -31.63
C GLN A 266 21.71 41.24 -30.84
N THR A 267 22.62 41.08 -29.87
CA THR A 267 22.62 39.97 -28.91
C THR A 267 21.37 40.02 -28.03
N LEU A 268 21.01 41.20 -27.51
CA LEU A 268 19.75 41.38 -26.78
C LEU A 268 18.52 41.07 -27.67
N SER A 269 18.54 41.50 -28.94
CA SER A 269 17.45 41.19 -29.87
C SER A 269 17.37 39.69 -30.20
N ALA A 270 18.50 38.99 -30.28
CA ALA A 270 18.54 37.54 -30.50
C ALA A 270 18.09 36.77 -29.25
N LEU A 271 18.50 37.20 -28.06
CA LEU A 271 18.03 36.65 -26.78
C LEU A 271 16.52 36.86 -26.58
N LYS A 272 16.02 38.05 -26.92
CA LYS A 272 14.58 38.32 -26.91
C LYS A 272 13.81 37.37 -27.84
N MET A 273 14.29 37.20 -29.07
CA MET A 273 13.69 36.26 -30.03
C MET A 273 13.75 34.82 -29.52
N ALA A 274 14.89 34.41 -28.94
CA ALA A 274 15.04 33.09 -28.37
C ALA A 274 14.05 32.83 -27.21
N LYS A 275 13.82 33.83 -26.35
CA LYS A 275 12.85 33.74 -25.25
C LYS A 275 11.39 33.74 -25.73
N GLU A 276 11.05 34.55 -26.73
CA GLU A 276 9.71 34.57 -27.33
C GLU A 276 9.39 33.24 -28.06
N ASP A 277 10.38 32.65 -28.73
CA ASP A 277 10.24 31.39 -29.49
C ASP A 277 10.52 30.13 -28.64
N SER A 278 10.78 30.27 -27.32
CA SER A 278 11.21 29.18 -26.42
C SER A 278 12.31 28.30 -27.04
N THR A 279 13.34 28.97 -27.59
CA THR A 279 14.38 28.31 -28.37
C THR A 279 15.38 27.59 -27.47
N THR A 280 15.44 26.26 -27.57
CA THR A 280 16.55 25.46 -27.03
C THR A 280 17.64 25.28 -28.09
N GLY A 281 18.86 25.67 -27.78
CA GLY A 281 19.99 25.71 -28.71
C GLY A 281 21.12 26.59 -28.19
N TYR A 282 21.72 27.41 -29.06
CA TYR A 282 22.78 28.31 -28.66
C TYR A 282 22.85 29.57 -29.53
N LEU A 283 23.35 30.65 -28.94
CA LEU A 283 23.68 31.90 -29.61
C LEU A 283 25.19 31.95 -29.83
N GLU A 284 25.63 31.66 -31.04
CA GLU A 284 27.04 31.62 -31.41
C GLU A 284 27.52 32.96 -31.97
N SER A 285 28.63 33.47 -31.43
CA SER A 285 29.36 34.59 -31.97
C SER A 285 30.68 34.13 -32.57
N ILE A 286 30.83 34.38 -33.87
CA ILE A 286 31.92 33.88 -34.69
C ILE A 286 32.79 35.07 -35.10
N PRO A 287 33.98 35.24 -34.51
CA PRO A 287 34.88 36.32 -34.88
C PRO A 287 35.52 36.09 -36.25
N THR A 288 35.96 37.16 -36.91
CA THR A 288 36.78 37.06 -38.15
C THR A 288 38.16 36.45 -37.88
N SER A 289 38.67 36.59 -36.65
CA SER A 289 39.91 35.98 -36.15
C SER A 289 39.80 35.85 -34.63
N GLY A 290 39.94 34.63 -34.08
CA GLY A 290 39.87 34.38 -32.64
C GLY A 290 38.95 33.20 -32.28
N VAL A 291 38.60 33.11 -31.00
CA VAL A 291 37.81 32.01 -30.42
C VAL A 291 36.31 32.28 -30.55
N THR A 292 35.53 31.28 -30.95
CA THR A 292 34.07 31.35 -30.96
C THR A 292 33.53 31.36 -29.53
N VAL A 293 32.47 32.15 -29.32
CA VAL A 293 31.76 32.18 -28.04
C VAL A 293 30.32 31.79 -28.28
N ALA A 294 29.85 30.74 -27.62
CA ALA A 294 28.47 30.29 -27.73
C ALA A 294 27.77 30.43 -26.37
N ILE A 295 26.65 31.14 -26.33
CA ILE A 295 25.77 31.18 -25.15
C ILE A 295 24.75 30.06 -25.31
N THR A 296 24.75 29.07 -24.43
CA THR A 296 23.78 27.97 -24.47
C THR A 296 22.43 28.43 -23.95
N LEU A 297 21.36 28.03 -24.62
CA LEU A 297 19.98 28.45 -24.36
C LEU A 297 19.09 27.22 -24.14
N ILE A 298 18.33 27.20 -23.04
CA ILE A 298 17.27 26.23 -22.79
C ILE A 298 15.97 27.01 -22.66
N ASP A 299 14.99 26.71 -23.52
CA ASP A 299 13.72 27.43 -23.63
C ASP A 299 13.89 28.96 -23.67
N GLY A 300 14.94 29.39 -24.40
CA GLY A 300 15.32 30.79 -24.57
C GLY A 300 16.01 31.44 -23.38
N ILE A 301 16.28 30.70 -22.30
CA ILE A 301 17.00 31.17 -21.11
C ILE A 301 18.49 30.82 -21.25
N PRO A 302 19.43 31.77 -21.04
CA PRO A 302 20.85 31.46 -20.98
C PRO A 302 21.17 30.55 -19.78
N VAL A 303 21.78 29.40 -20.05
CA VAL A 303 22.18 28.41 -19.03
C VAL A 303 23.70 28.25 -18.93
N GLY A 304 24.46 28.82 -19.89
CA GLY A 304 25.91 28.76 -19.85
C GLY A 304 26.58 29.54 -20.97
N ILE A 305 27.90 29.65 -20.87
CA ILE A 305 28.76 30.14 -21.96
C ILE A 305 29.80 29.08 -22.27
N ARG A 306 29.97 28.74 -23.54
CA ARG A 306 31.04 27.89 -24.05
C ARG A 306 32.05 28.72 -24.83
N SER A 307 33.31 28.67 -24.42
CA SER A 307 34.42 29.27 -25.15
C SER A 307 35.75 28.63 -24.73
N GLN A 308 36.69 28.50 -25.66
CA GLN A 308 38.03 27.96 -25.40
C GLN A 308 38.97 29.04 -24.85
N GLY A 309 39.55 28.80 -23.67
CA GLY A 309 40.57 29.67 -23.07
C GLY A 309 40.05 31.03 -22.58
N ILE A 310 38.75 31.13 -22.26
CA ILE A 310 38.15 32.28 -21.59
C ILE A 310 37.58 31.85 -20.25
N ASP A 311 38.18 32.39 -19.18
CA ASP A 311 37.87 31.94 -17.81
C ASP A 311 36.86 32.85 -17.07
N SER A 312 36.37 33.93 -17.72
CA SER A 312 35.43 34.87 -17.10
C SER A 312 34.29 35.33 -18.01
N THR A 313 33.08 35.44 -17.47
CA THR A 313 31.87 35.89 -18.17
C THR A 313 32.05 37.26 -18.82
N GLU A 314 32.70 38.21 -18.16
CA GLU A 314 32.91 39.56 -18.69
C GLU A 314 33.71 39.54 -20.00
N LYS A 315 34.79 38.74 -20.03
CA LYS A 315 35.64 38.55 -21.21
C LYS A 315 34.91 37.80 -22.31
N ALA A 316 34.11 36.80 -21.95
CA ALA A 316 33.34 36.04 -22.93
C ALA A 316 32.27 36.91 -23.60
N VAL A 317 31.53 37.73 -22.83
CA VAL A 317 30.51 38.65 -23.34
C VAL A 317 31.12 39.76 -24.19
N THR A 318 32.25 40.34 -23.77
CA THR A 318 32.93 41.39 -24.54
C THR A 318 33.46 40.89 -25.89
N ASN A 319 33.87 39.63 -25.97
CA ASN A 319 34.24 38.96 -27.22
C ASN A 319 33.00 38.62 -28.06
N ALA A 320 31.98 38.04 -27.44
CA ALA A 320 30.74 37.65 -28.12
C ALA A 320 30.03 38.84 -28.77
N THR A 321 30.06 40.02 -28.14
CA THR A 321 29.38 41.25 -28.58
C THR A 321 30.22 42.13 -29.51
N SER A 322 31.36 41.65 -30.02
CA SER A 322 32.22 42.43 -30.91
C SER A 322 31.57 42.70 -32.26
N SER A 323 31.53 43.95 -32.72
CA SER A 323 30.90 44.33 -34.00
C SER A 323 31.55 43.71 -35.25
N SER A 324 32.76 43.18 -35.13
CA SER A 324 33.44 42.42 -36.20
C SER A 324 33.00 40.95 -36.29
N SER A 325 32.29 40.44 -35.28
CA SER A 325 31.82 39.05 -35.24
C SER A 325 30.44 38.89 -35.89
N ARG A 326 30.17 37.69 -36.41
CA ARG A 326 28.87 37.28 -36.94
C ARG A 326 28.13 36.52 -35.84
N LEU A 327 26.89 36.88 -35.59
CA LEU A 327 26.03 36.32 -34.56
C LEU A 327 24.98 35.41 -35.19
N ARG A 328 24.93 34.14 -34.77
CA ARG A 328 23.97 33.14 -35.23
C ARG A 328 23.17 32.59 -34.04
N LEU A 329 21.84 32.72 -34.10
CA LEU A 329 20.94 32.00 -33.21
C LEU A 329 20.61 30.66 -33.85
N VAL A 330 20.99 29.57 -33.18
CA VAL A 330 20.83 28.21 -33.66
C VAL A 330 19.85 27.48 -32.75
N ARG A 331 18.82 26.86 -33.34
CA ARG A 331 17.88 25.95 -32.67
C ARG A 331 18.26 24.51 -32.95
N LEU A 332 18.33 23.72 -31.89
CA LEU A 332 18.61 22.30 -31.97
C LEU A 332 17.32 21.50 -32.12
N ASP A 333 17.41 20.42 -32.90
CA ASP A 333 16.34 19.43 -33.03
C ASP A 333 16.18 18.62 -31.73
N ARG A 334 15.04 17.95 -31.52
CA ARG A 334 14.64 17.35 -30.23
C ARG A 334 15.76 16.48 -29.62
N ALA A 335 16.35 15.57 -30.41
CA ALA A 335 17.46 14.71 -30.00
C ALA A 335 18.77 15.50 -29.72
N MET A 336 19.03 16.58 -30.46
CA MET A 336 20.27 17.35 -30.36
C MET A 336 20.27 18.35 -29.20
N ARG A 337 19.10 18.71 -28.66
CA ARG A 337 18.97 19.57 -27.46
C ARG A 337 19.63 18.95 -26.24
N LEU A 338 19.78 17.64 -26.22
CA LEU A 338 20.30 16.85 -25.12
C LEU A 338 21.83 16.94 -24.98
N LEU A 339 22.53 17.38 -26.03
CA LEU A 339 23.98 17.56 -26.07
C LEU A 339 24.43 18.95 -25.57
N LEU A 340 23.50 19.82 -25.16
CA LEU A 340 23.81 21.12 -24.59
C LEU A 340 24.36 20.95 -23.15
N ARG A 341 25.68 20.86 -23.04
CA ARG A 341 26.38 20.76 -21.76
C ARG A 341 26.44 22.09 -20.98
N SER A 342 26.78 21.98 -19.69
CA SER A 342 27.01 23.10 -18.77
C SER A 342 28.08 24.08 -19.26
N SER A 343 28.05 25.30 -18.71
CA SER A 343 29.02 26.37 -19.00
C SER A 343 30.47 25.88 -18.91
N THR A 344 31.34 26.30 -19.84
CA THR A 344 32.81 26.09 -19.71
C THR A 344 33.48 27.20 -18.90
N VAL A 345 32.73 28.25 -18.55
CA VAL A 345 33.18 29.40 -17.79
C VAL A 345 32.76 29.22 -16.33
N GLU A 346 33.73 29.22 -15.41
CA GLU A 346 33.53 28.92 -13.98
C GLU A 346 32.71 29.98 -13.23
N ASP A 347 32.87 31.27 -13.56
CA ASP A 347 32.16 32.39 -12.90
C ASP A 347 30.77 32.68 -13.49
N TRP A 348 30.22 31.73 -14.25
CA TRP A 348 28.93 31.89 -14.92
C TRP A 348 27.76 31.92 -13.92
N SER A 349 26.94 32.97 -14.06
CA SER A 349 25.62 33.09 -13.45
C SER A 349 24.77 33.93 -14.39
N LEU A 350 23.45 33.72 -14.40
CA LEU A 350 22.57 34.48 -15.30
C LEU A 350 22.66 35.97 -14.96
N ARG A 351 22.74 36.28 -13.66
CA ARG A 351 22.98 37.65 -13.19
C ARG A 351 24.29 38.25 -13.69
N ASN A 352 25.42 37.52 -13.59
CA ASN A 352 26.71 37.99 -14.07
C ASN A 352 26.70 38.20 -15.58
N LEU A 353 26.02 37.35 -16.34
CA LEU A 353 25.83 37.53 -17.78
C LEU A 353 25.05 38.81 -18.08
N CYS A 354 23.91 39.03 -17.42
CA CYS A 354 23.08 40.22 -17.62
C CYS A 354 23.83 41.51 -17.25
N ASP A 355 24.55 41.53 -16.12
CA ASP A 355 25.35 42.67 -15.67
C ASP A 355 26.55 42.91 -16.61
N SER A 356 27.19 41.84 -17.09
CA SER A 356 28.24 41.92 -18.10
C SER A 356 27.72 42.49 -19.42
N ILE A 357 26.55 42.08 -19.90
CA ILE A 357 25.95 42.63 -21.14
C ILE A 357 25.57 44.10 -20.96
N ALA A 358 25.02 44.48 -19.80
CA ALA A 358 24.63 45.86 -19.53
C ALA A 358 25.83 46.81 -19.38
N SER A 359 26.93 46.34 -18.79
CA SER A 359 28.17 47.12 -18.60
C SER A 359 29.14 47.04 -19.78
N CYS A 360 29.00 46.06 -20.68
CA CYS A 360 29.90 45.84 -21.81
C CYS A 360 29.99 47.10 -22.68
N ARG A 361 31.19 47.66 -22.85
CA ARG A 361 31.49 48.78 -23.79
C ARG A 361 30.58 50.02 -23.59
N THR A 362 29.96 50.21 -22.42
CA THR A 362 29.18 51.41 -22.08
C THR A 362 29.76 52.11 -20.84
N ARG A 363 29.76 53.45 -20.83
CA ARG A 363 30.14 54.29 -19.67
C ARG A 363 29.00 55.17 -19.17
N SER A 364 27.83 55.06 -19.80
CA SER A 364 26.64 55.85 -19.48
C SER A 364 25.76 55.05 -18.52
N GLU A 365 25.50 55.60 -17.33
CA GLU A 365 24.60 55.00 -16.35
C GLU A 365 23.16 54.91 -16.88
N ASP A 366 22.70 55.89 -17.67
CA ASP A 366 21.38 55.85 -18.32
C ASP A 366 21.25 54.67 -19.30
N ARG A 367 22.32 54.36 -20.05
CA ARG A 367 22.32 53.20 -20.95
C ARG A 367 22.39 51.88 -20.17
N LYS A 368 23.18 51.84 -19.10
CA LYS A 368 23.29 50.67 -18.23
C LYS A 368 21.95 50.34 -17.57
N THR A 369 21.27 51.32 -16.99
CA THR A 369 19.94 51.18 -16.39
C THR A 369 18.88 50.76 -17.40
N LEU A 370 18.93 51.30 -18.63
CA LEU A 370 18.04 50.88 -19.72
C LEU A 370 18.26 49.40 -20.11
N LEU A 371 19.52 48.97 -20.27
CA LEU A 371 19.84 47.59 -20.61
C LEU A 371 19.50 46.62 -19.47
N GLN A 372 19.79 46.98 -18.23
CA GLN A 372 19.36 46.22 -17.05
C GLN A 372 17.84 46.13 -16.96
N GLY A 373 17.11 47.21 -17.26
CA GLY A 373 15.65 47.21 -17.33
C GLY A 373 15.13 46.25 -18.40
N ARG A 374 15.73 46.24 -19.60
CA ARG A 374 15.35 45.29 -20.67
C ARG A 374 15.64 43.84 -20.29
N MET A 375 16.78 43.56 -19.66
CA MET A 375 17.10 42.20 -19.20
C MET A 375 16.20 41.77 -18.04
N GLY A 376 15.84 42.68 -17.14
CA GLY A 376 14.88 42.43 -16.07
C GLY A 376 13.47 42.13 -16.58
N VAL A 377 13.06 42.70 -17.71
CA VAL A 377 11.81 42.35 -18.37
C VAL A 377 11.88 40.96 -19.04
N LEU A 378 13.04 40.58 -19.58
CA LEU A 378 13.21 39.28 -20.27
C LEU A 378 13.39 38.10 -19.31
N TYR A 379 14.15 38.28 -18.23
CA TYR A 379 14.58 37.21 -17.32
C TYR A 379 14.28 37.53 -15.85
N GLY A 380 13.29 38.39 -15.58
CA GLY A 380 13.00 38.89 -14.24
C GLY A 380 12.69 37.79 -13.21
N PHE A 381 11.94 36.76 -13.63
CA PHE A 381 11.67 35.60 -12.79
C PHE A 381 12.95 34.80 -12.52
N GLU A 382 13.66 34.38 -13.57
CA GLU A 382 14.90 33.56 -13.47
C GLU A 382 15.99 34.22 -12.63
N LEU A 383 16.21 35.53 -12.83
CA LEU A 383 17.16 36.33 -12.03
C LEU A 383 16.73 36.40 -10.56
N GLY A 384 15.42 36.44 -10.30
CA GLY A 384 14.86 36.42 -8.96
C GLY A 384 14.96 35.04 -8.32
N PHE A 385 14.78 33.96 -9.09
CA PHE A 385 14.89 32.58 -8.63
C PHE A 385 16.32 32.22 -8.26
N GLU A 386 17.30 32.58 -9.08
CA GLU A 386 18.74 32.46 -8.78
C GLU A 386 19.10 33.21 -7.47
N SER A 387 18.58 34.44 -7.31
CA SER A 387 18.77 35.22 -6.09
C SER A 387 18.09 34.60 -4.86
N MET A 388 16.91 34.01 -5.03
CA MET A 388 16.18 33.32 -3.98
C MET A 388 16.94 32.07 -3.51
N GLN A 389 17.45 31.25 -4.43
CA GLN A 389 18.22 30.05 -4.10
C GLN A 389 19.50 30.38 -3.33
N SER A 390 20.29 31.36 -3.81
CA SER A 390 21.48 31.83 -3.12
C SER A 390 21.13 32.44 -1.75
N GLY A 391 20.05 33.23 -1.69
CA GLY A 391 19.55 33.80 -0.44
C GLY A 391 19.06 32.75 0.56
N ARG A 392 18.39 31.69 0.12
CA ARG A 392 17.91 30.59 0.97
C ARG A 392 19.07 29.83 1.62
N GLN A 393 20.14 29.55 0.88
CA GLN A 393 21.33 28.88 1.43
C GLN A 393 21.98 29.67 2.57
N ASP A 394 21.83 30.99 2.55
CA ASP A 394 22.36 31.91 3.56
C ASP A 394 21.55 31.92 4.88
N TRP A 395 20.34 31.32 4.88
CA TRP A 395 19.35 31.37 5.95
C TRP A 395 19.14 30.00 6.59
N LYS A 396 18.95 29.96 7.92
CA LYS A 396 18.68 28.72 8.65
C LYS A 396 17.25 28.69 9.19
N LEU A 397 16.56 27.56 9.01
CA LEU A 397 15.27 27.29 9.63
C LEU A 397 15.43 27.18 11.16
N VAL A 398 14.47 27.72 11.91
CA VAL A 398 14.39 27.56 13.38
C VAL A 398 13.51 26.36 13.68
N ASP A 399 14.13 25.24 14.04
CA ASP A 399 13.42 24.06 14.54
C ASP A 399 13.15 24.24 16.04
N ASP A 400 11.96 24.69 16.40
CA ASP A 400 11.47 24.53 17.78
C ASP A 400 11.05 23.05 17.92
N GLY A 401 11.67 22.34 18.87
CA GLY A 401 11.76 20.88 18.97
C GLY A 401 10.47 20.07 19.19
N MET A 402 9.35 20.44 18.56
CA MET A 402 8.20 19.57 18.32
C MET A 402 8.08 19.09 16.86
N ALA A 403 8.89 19.62 15.94
CA ALA A 403 9.10 19.01 14.63
C ALA A 403 10.25 17.99 14.74
N ALA A 404 9.93 16.71 14.55
CA ALA A 404 10.91 15.64 14.54
C ALA A 404 11.96 15.86 13.45
N ASP A 405 13.25 15.76 13.83
CA ASP A 405 14.48 15.73 13.05
C ASP A 405 14.46 16.33 11.62
N GLY A 406 15.09 17.49 11.49
CA GLY A 406 15.35 18.15 10.21
C GLY A 406 16.35 17.39 9.32
N LEU A 407 15.84 16.81 8.24
CA LEU A 407 16.26 16.89 6.83
C LEU A 407 15.42 15.87 6.02
N PRO A 408 15.07 16.15 4.76
CA PRO A 408 13.87 15.62 4.10
C PRO A 408 14.06 14.17 3.65
N GLY A 409 13.90 13.24 4.59
CA GLY A 409 13.48 11.88 4.31
C GLY A 409 11.99 11.81 4.58
N THR A 410 11.17 11.90 3.55
CA THR A 410 9.71 11.74 3.59
C THR A 410 9.36 10.31 3.97
N THR A 411 9.46 9.95 5.24
CA THR A 411 8.62 8.92 5.81
C THR A 411 8.36 9.27 7.26
N ARG A 412 7.08 9.32 7.64
CA ARG A 412 6.55 8.45 8.69
C ARG A 412 5.06 8.69 8.88
N LYS A 413 4.33 7.60 8.64
CA LYS A 413 2.99 7.27 9.12
C LYS A 413 1.83 8.04 8.50
N SER A 414 1.11 7.28 7.67
CA SER A 414 -0.29 7.48 7.31
C SER A 414 -0.54 8.48 6.18
N LEU A 415 -0.08 8.14 4.97
CA LEU A 415 -0.74 8.63 3.77
C LEU A 415 -1.78 7.60 3.35
N MET A 416 -3.01 7.84 3.78
CA MET A 416 -4.19 7.14 3.29
C MET A 416 -4.28 7.33 1.76
N GLY A 417 -4.79 6.33 1.04
CA GLY A 417 -4.89 6.38 -0.43
C GLY A 417 -5.61 7.63 -0.94
N PRO A 418 -5.37 8.05 -2.20
CA PRO A 418 -5.81 9.35 -2.74
C PRO A 418 -7.32 9.61 -2.60
N VAL A 419 -8.16 8.58 -2.71
CA VAL A 419 -9.61 8.68 -2.51
C VAL A 419 -9.98 8.93 -1.04
N VAL A 420 -9.24 8.33 -0.10
CA VAL A 420 -9.47 8.50 1.34
C VAL A 420 -8.97 9.87 1.81
N ALA A 421 -7.84 10.34 1.25
CA ALA A 421 -7.32 11.68 1.50
C ALA A 421 -8.26 12.77 0.97
N GLU A 422 -8.83 12.60 -0.24
CA GLU A 422 -9.84 13.51 -0.79
C GLU A 422 -11.11 13.56 0.05
N LEU A 423 -11.59 12.41 0.55
CA LEU A 423 -12.75 12.34 1.44
C LEU A 423 -12.46 13.00 2.79
N GLN A 424 -11.28 12.79 3.38
CA GLN A 424 -10.86 13.45 4.61
C GLN A 424 -10.70 14.97 4.44
N ALA A 425 -10.16 15.42 3.31
CA ALA A 425 -10.08 16.84 2.97
C ALA A 425 -11.47 17.46 2.83
N ARG A 426 -12.41 16.75 2.17
CA ARG A 426 -13.83 17.19 2.09
C ARG A 426 -14.52 17.23 3.44
N ILE A 427 -14.29 16.24 4.31
CA ILE A 427 -14.81 16.25 5.67
C ILE A 427 -14.26 17.46 6.43
N HIS A 428 -12.98 17.79 6.26
CA HIS A 428 -12.35 18.93 6.91
C HIS A 428 -12.90 20.26 6.40
N THR A 429 -13.07 20.44 5.10
CA THR A 429 -13.65 21.68 4.53
C THR A 429 -15.10 21.85 4.95
N GLN A 430 -15.92 20.80 4.88
CA GLN A 430 -17.31 20.84 5.34
C GLN A 430 -17.42 21.05 6.85
N ALA A 431 -16.52 20.47 7.66
CA ALA A 431 -16.48 20.74 9.10
C ALA A 431 -16.12 22.21 9.38
N ASN A 432 -15.19 22.80 8.63
CA ASN A 432 -14.87 24.22 8.75
C ASN A 432 -16.07 25.10 8.39
N ASP A 433 -16.83 24.73 7.35
CA ASP A 433 -18.07 25.42 6.98
C ASP A 433 -19.14 25.31 8.07
N VAL A 434 -19.30 24.15 8.71
CA VAL A 434 -20.18 23.99 9.88
C VAL A 434 -19.77 24.95 11.00
N THR A 435 -18.48 25.01 11.36
CA THR A 435 -18.03 25.93 12.43
C THR A 435 -18.22 27.41 12.06
N ARG A 436 -18.11 27.75 10.77
CA ARG A 436 -18.37 29.10 10.27
C ARG A 436 -19.84 29.45 10.38
N MET A 437 -20.73 28.54 9.96
CA MET A 437 -22.18 28.70 10.06
C MET A 437 -22.63 28.75 11.52
N GLU A 438 -22.03 27.96 12.42
CA GLU A 438 -22.27 28.02 13.87
C GLU A 438 -21.91 29.40 14.45
N LYS A 439 -20.74 29.95 14.10
CA LYS A 439 -20.34 31.30 14.52
C LYS A 439 -21.26 32.38 13.95
N ALA A 440 -21.75 32.21 12.72
CA ALA A 440 -22.69 33.12 12.10
C ALA A 440 -24.08 33.07 12.77
N SER A 441 -24.56 31.86 13.09
CA SER A 441 -25.81 31.64 13.83
C SER A 441 -25.74 32.26 15.23
N ALA A 442 -24.66 32.02 15.98
CA ALA A 442 -24.45 32.60 17.30
C ALA A 442 -24.46 34.15 17.27
N LYS A 443 -23.81 34.77 16.28
CA LYS A 443 -23.84 36.22 16.09
C LYS A 443 -25.24 36.75 15.73
N MET A 444 -26.02 36.00 14.96
CA MET A 444 -27.39 36.38 14.64
C MET A 444 -28.32 36.21 15.85
N GLN A 445 -28.09 35.19 16.67
CA GLN A 445 -28.80 34.99 17.92
C GLN A 445 -28.55 36.15 18.91
N GLU A 446 -27.29 36.57 19.09
CA GLU A 446 -26.94 37.76 19.89
C GLU A 446 -27.67 39.01 19.37
N LYS A 447 -27.67 39.25 18.06
CA LYS A 447 -28.42 40.36 17.44
C LYS A 447 -29.93 40.28 17.64
N VAL A 448 -30.50 39.08 17.76
CA VAL A 448 -31.93 38.88 18.07
C VAL A 448 -32.19 39.20 19.54
N GLU A 449 -31.29 38.84 20.44
CA GLU A 449 -31.40 39.17 21.87
C GLU A 449 -31.26 40.68 22.11
N ASP A 450 -30.33 41.34 21.44
CA ASP A 450 -30.17 42.79 21.49
C ASP A 450 -31.44 43.54 21.04
N THR A 451 -32.06 43.13 19.92
CA THR A 451 -33.33 43.77 19.50
C THR A 451 -34.50 43.42 20.38
N ARG A 452 -34.53 42.23 20.98
CA ARG A 452 -35.54 41.87 22.00
C ARG A 452 -35.42 42.75 23.23
N THR A 453 -34.21 42.96 23.74
CA THR A 453 -34.00 43.82 24.92
C THR A 453 -34.38 45.27 24.63
N GLN A 454 -34.03 45.81 23.46
CA GLN A 454 -34.47 47.14 23.02
C GLN A 454 -36.00 47.24 22.90
N ARG A 455 -36.65 46.22 22.32
CA ARG A 455 -38.11 46.15 22.21
C ARG A 455 -38.77 46.09 23.60
N ASP A 456 -38.23 45.30 24.52
CA ASP A 456 -38.78 45.18 25.88
C ASP A 456 -38.60 46.47 26.68
N GLN A 457 -37.46 47.15 26.55
CA GLN A 457 -37.23 48.49 27.12
C GLN A 457 -38.27 49.50 26.58
N LEU A 458 -38.42 49.62 25.26
CA LEU A 458 -39.43 50.52 24.68
C LEU A 458 -40.86 50.13 25.08
N LYS A 459 -41.15 48.84 25.24
CA LYS A 459 -42.46 48.37 25.71
C LYS A 459 -42.74 48.82 27.15
N THR A 460 -41.75 48.76 28.03
CA THR A 460 -41.88 49.26 29.40
C THR A 460 -42.06 50.78 29.42
N GLU A 461 -41.30 51.53 28.61
CA GLU A 461 -41.45 52.99 28.48
C GLU A 461 -42.84 53.37 27.95
N LEU A 462 -43.34 52.62 26.97
CA LEU A 462 -44.67 52.82 26.39
C LEU A 462 -45.78 52.53 27.40
N SER A 463 -45.62 51.49 28.23
CA SER A 463 -46.56 51.20 29.31
C SER A 463 -46.60 52.33 30.35
N ALA A 464 -45.45 52.90 30.70
CA ALA A 464 -45.36 54.05 31.61
C ALA A 464 -45.98 55.32 30.99
N LEU A 465 -45.76 55.56 29.70
CA LEU A 465 -46.41 56.66 28.98
C LEU A 465 -47.92 56.48 28.87
N GLN A 466 -48.40 55.24 28.74
CA GLN A 466 -49.82 54.94 28.72
C GLN A 466 -50.48 55.20 30.08
N GLU A 467 -49.84 54.77 31.18
CA GLU A 467 -50.28 55.04 32.55
C GLU A 467 -50.39 56.55 32.80
N LEU A 468 -49.38 57.34 32.41
CA LEU A 468 -49.41 58.80 32.49
C LEU A 468 -50.53 59.44 31.65
N LEU A 469 -50.86 58.86 30.49
CA LEU A 469 -51.97 59.33 29.65
C LEU A 469 -53.34 58.97 30.25
N GLU A 470 -53.45 57.85 30.96
CA GLU A 470 -54.64 57.42 31.70
C GLU A 470 -54.85 58.30 32.94
N GLU A 471 -53.81 58.52 33.74
CA GLU A 471 -53.84 59.47 34.87
C GLU A 471 -54.23 60.88 34.40
N GLY A 472 -53.61 61.38 33.33
CA GLY A 472 -53.95 62.69 32.75
C GLY A 472 -55.37 62.76 32.14
N ARG A 473 -55.96 61.62 31.77
CA ARG A 473 -57.38 61.55 31.37
C ARG A 473 -58.30 61.60 32.59
N ASP A 474 -57.99 60.85 33.63
CA ASP A 474 -58.77 60.79 34.86
C ASP A 474 -58.76 62.14 35.57
N GLU A 475 -57.62 62.82 35.62
CA GLU A 475 -57.52 64.21 36.11
C GLU A 475 -58.42 65.16 35.32
N ARG A 476 -58.44 65.06 33.98
CA ARG A 476 -59.33 65.88 33.14
C ARG A 476 -60.80 65.57 33.37
N ILE A 477 -61.18 64.30 33.54
CA ILE A 477 -62.56 63.91 33.84
C ILE A 477 -62.96 64.46 35.20
N SER A 478 -62.07 64.40 36.20
CA SER A 478 -62.31 64.95 37.54
C SER A 478 -62.47 66.47 37.52
N LEU A 479 -61.61 67.19 36.79
CA LEU A 479 -61.69 68.64 36.61
C LEU A 479 -62.94 69.04 35.82
N SER A 480 -63.30 68.29 34.79
CA SER A 480 -64.55 68.49 34.03
C SER A 480 -65.76 68.34 34.95
N SER A 481 -65.81 67.30 35.77
CA SER A 481 -66.89 67.09 36.74
C SER A 481 -66.97 68.24 37.76
N GLN A 482 -65.83 68.73 38.24
CA GLN A 482 -65.79 69.90 39.14
C GLN A 482 -66.29 71.17 38.45
N LEU A 483 -65.96 71.35 37.16
CA LEU A 483 -66.40 72.46 36.35
C LEU A 483 -67.91 72.38 36.13
N ASP A 484 -68.44 71.22 35.77
CA ASP A 484 -69.87 70.96 35.64
C ASP A 484 -70.61 71.26 36.97
N ASP A 485 -70.11 70.77 38.10
CA ASP A 485 -70.65 71.09 39.44
C ASP A 485 -70.63 72.59 39.73
N SER A 486 -69.57 73.29 39.33
CA SER A 486 -69.46 74.74 39.49
C SER A 486 -70.49 75.47 38.61
N THR A 487 -70.73 75.01 37.38
CA THR A 487 -71.74 75.60 36.49
C THR A 487 -73.16 75.37 36.99
N VAL A 488 -73.45 74.21 37.60
CA VAL A 488 -74.73 73.94 38.26
C VAL A 488 -74.93 74.88 39.44
N LYS A 489 -73.91 75.05 40.30
CA LYS A 489 -73.95 76.02 41.41
C LYS A 489 -74.14 77.46 40.94
N ILE A 490 -73.56 77.83 39.80
CA ILE A 490 -73.78 79.15 39.19
C ILE A 490 -75.23 79.28 38.75
N ARG A 491 -75.79 78.30 38.03
CA ARG A 491 -77.20 78.30 37.60
C ARG A 491 -78.18 78.35 38.77
N GLU A 492 -77.91 77.63 39.86
CA GLU A 492 -78.73 77.69 41.08
C GLU A 492 -78.67 79.08 41.71
N LYS A 493 -77.48 79.70 41.77
CA LYS A 493 -77.32 81.08 42.26
C LYS A 493 -78.01 82.09 41.35
N GLU A 494 -77.98 81.90 40.03
CA GLU A 494 -78.71 82.72 39.06
C GLU A 494 -80.22 82.59 39.26
N GLN A 495 -80.77 81.38 39.43
CA GLN A 495 -82.19 81.18 39.75
C GLN A 495 -82.60 81.86 41.06
N ILE A 496 -81.78 81.73 42.11
CA ILE A 496 -82.01 82.46 43.36
C ILE A 496 -81.95 83.97 43.13
N GLY A 497 -81.01 84.44 42.30
CA GLY A 497 -80.91 85.84 41.88
C GLY A 497 -82.15 86.34 41.12
N GLU A 498 -82.68 85.55 40.19
CA GLU A 498 -83.92 85.82 39.47
C GLU A 498 -85.13 85.84 40.40
N GLU A 499 -85.21 84.93 41.38
CA GLU A 499 -86.26 84.97 42.41
C GLU A 499 -86.18 86.24 43.27
N GLN A 500 -84.98 86.66 43.65
CA GLN A 500 -84.76 87.90 44.41
C GLN A 500 -85.09 89.12 43.55
N SER A 501 -84.74 89.10 42.26
CA SER A 501 -85.14 90.12 41.29
C SER A 501 -86.66 90.18 41.11
N ALA A 502 -87.34 89.04 40.98
CA ALA A 502 -88.80 88.96 40.90
C ALA A 502 -89.49 89.37 42.21
N ARG A 503 -88.84 89.20 43.36
CA ARG A 503 -89.29 89.77 44.66
C ARG A 503 -89.10 91.28 44.67
N ALA A 504 -87.95 91.78 44.21
CA ALA A 504 -87.69 93.22 44.07
C ALA A 504 -88.65 93.89 43.09
N GLU A 505 -89.00 93.25 41.97
CA GLU A 505 -89.95 93.76 40.99
C GLU A 505 -91.39 93.79 41.55
N ARG A 506 -91.79 92.77 42.34
CA ARG A 506 -93.06 92.79 43.08
C ARG A 506 -93.10 93.90 44.15
N LEU A 507 -91.98 94.13 44.83
CA LEU A 507 -91.85 95.25 45.76
C LEU A 507 -91.92 96.59 45.02
N ALA A 508 -91.27 96.73 43.86
CA ALA A 508 -91.32 97.93 43.03
C ALA A 508 -92.75 98.24 42.54
N ARG A 509 -93.52 97.21 42.13
CA ARG A 509 -94.95 97.39 41.79
C ARG A 509 -95.78 97.83 42.99
N ARG A 510 -95.49 97.30 44.18
CA ARG A 510 -96.14 97.68 45.43
C ARG A 510 -95.75 99.09 45.87
N VAL A 511 -94.50 99.50 45.63
CA VAL A 511 -94.03 100.88 45.80
C VAL A 511 -94.73 101.82 44.81
N ALA A 512 -94.88 101.45 43.55
CA ALA A 512 -95.63 102.24 42.56
C ALA A 512 -97.13 102.37 42.94
N GLU A 513 -97.73 101.34 43.52
CA GLU A 513 -99.10 101.39 44.04
C GLU A 513 -99.21 102.28 45.29
N LEU A 514 -98.21 102.22 46.19
CA LEU A 514 -98.07 103.16 47.30
C LEU A 514 -97.84 104.60 46.83
N GLU A 515 -97.04 104.83 45.79
CA GLU A 515 -96.86 106.14 45.17
C GLU A 515 -98.17 106.68 44.60
N ASN A 516 -99.02 105.83 44.05
CA ASN A 516 -100.33 106.24 43.55
C ASN A 516 -101.30 106.58 44.70
N GLN A 517 -101.21 105.86 45.82
CA GLN A 517 -101.94 106.19 47.05
C GLN A 517 -101.40 107.46 47.72
N VAL A 518 -100.09 107.69 47.66
CA VAL A 518 -99.44 108.92 48.12
C VAL A 518 -99.79 110.08 47.20
N LYS A 519 -99.88 109.90 45.87
CA LYS A 519 -100.37 110.94 44.95
C LYS A 519 -101.81 111.34 45.26
N LYS A 520 -102.70 110.37 45.51
CA LYS A 520 -104.08 110.63 45.94
C LYS A 520 -104.14 111.37 47.28
N ARG A 521 -103.32 110.95 48.25
CA ARG A 521 -103.20 111.65 49.54
C ARG A 521 -102.47 112.99 49.43
N ALA A 522 -101.59 113.18 48.45
CA ALA A 522 -100.89 114.43 48.18
C ALA A 522 -101.80 115.43 47.45
N GLU A 523 -102.75 115.00 46.61
CA GLU A 523 -103.85 115.85 46.12
C GLU A 523 -104.78 116.28 47.27
N GLU A 524 -105.06 115.38 48.22
CA GLU A 524 -105.85 115.67 49.42
C GLU A 524 -105.08 116.53 50.46
N MET A 525 -103.75 116.42 50.53
CA MET A 525 -102.88 117.25 51.40
C MET A 525 -102.43 118.57 50.75
N ALA A 526 -102.41 118.68 49.41
CA ALA A 526 -102.21 119.93 48.70
C ALA A 526 -103.41 120.89 48.84
N SER A 527 -104.59 120.36 49.19
CA SER A 527 -105.77 121.14 49.58
C SER A 527 -105.69 121.71 51.00
N ALA A 528 -104.77 121.25 51.84
CA ALA A 528 -104.83 121.50 53.29
C ALA A 528 -103.61 122.19 53.90
N LEU A 529 -102.46 122.29 53.22
CA LEU A 529 -101.22 122.69 53.90
C LEU A 529 -100.32 123.60 53.06
N GLY A 530 -100.66 124.89 53.05
CA GLY A 530 -99.62 125.91 53.10
C GLY A 530 -99.29 126.22 54.56
N GLU A 531 -98.09 125.85 55.03
CA GLU A 531 -97.27 126.59 56.03
C GLU A 531 -95.95 125.85 56.42
N MET A 532 -94.83 126.36 55.87
CA MET A 532 -93.43 126.56 56.34
C MET A 532 -92.60 125.63 57.29
N GLU A 533 -92.88 124.34 57.51
CA GLU A 533 -91.92 123.44 58.24
C GLU A 533 -91.05 122.49 57.36
N SER A 534 -91.29 122.40 56.05
CA SER A 534 -90.75 121.34 55.15
C SER A 534 -89.33 121.52 54.56
N ARG A 535 -88.61 122.62 54.86
CA ARG A 535 -87.29 122.88 54.23
C ARG A 535 -86.11 122.20 54.94
N LYS A 536 -86.21 121.94 56.25
CA LYS A 536 -85.14 121.26 57.01
C LYS A 536 -85.12 119.76 56.73
N GLU A 537 -86.29 119.13 56.58
CA GLU A 537 -86.40 117.69 56.30
C GLU A 537 -85.90 117.32 54.89
N LEU A 538 -86.08 118.20 53.90
CA LEU A 538 -85.54 118.01 52.55
C LEU A 538 -84.01 118.08 52.50
N LEU A 539 -83.38 118.94 53.30
CA LEU A 539 -81.91 119.01 53.34
C LEU A 539 -81.30 117.76 53.99
N THR A 540 -81.91 117.24 55.06
CA THR A 540 -81.48 115.98 55.68
C THR A 540 -81.68 114.77 54.77
N ALA A 541 -82.75 114.75 53.96
CA ALA A 541 -82.97 113.69 52.98
C ALA A 541 -81.97 113.75 51.82
N LEU A 542 -81.57 114.95 51.38
CA LEU A 542 -80.58 115.15 50.31
C LEU A 542 -79.17 114.76 50.78
N GLU A 543 -78.80 115.07 52.02
CA GLU A 543 -77.56 114.57 52.63
C GLU A 543 -77.54 113.04 52.76
N GLY A 544 -78.68 112.43 53.10
CA GLY A 544 -78.84 110.96 53.13
C GLY A 544 -78.66 110.31 51.75
N LEU A 545 -79.25 110.88 50.70
CA LEU A 545 -79.12 110.38 49.33
C LEU A 545 -77.70 110.55 48.78
N LEU A 546 -77.00 111.63 49.12
CA LEU A 546 -75.59 111.80 48.73
C LEU A 546 -74.68 110.78 49.43
N ALA A 547 -74.95 110.44 50.69
CA ALA A 547 -74.21 109.39 51.39
C ALA A 547 -74.44 108.01 50.77
N GLU A 548 -75.67 107.72 50.34
CA GLU A 548 -75.99 106.49 49.60
C GLU A 548 -75.35 106.45 48.21
N GLU A 549 -75.28 107.58 47.50
CA GLU A 549 -74.61 107.67 46.20
C GLU A 549 -73.11 107.37 46.32
N VAL A 550 -72.43 107.90 47.33
CA VAL A 550 -71.02 107.60 47.60
C VAL A 550 -70.83 106.12 47.98
N ARG A 551 -71.74 105.55 48.78
CA ARG A 551 -71.71 104.12 49.14
C ARG A 551 -71.84 103.24 47.90
N VAL A 552 -72.80 103.53 47.02
CA VAL A 552 -73.02 102.77 45.78
C VAL A 552 -71.84 102.93 44.81
N LYS A 553 -71.22 104.13 44.71
CA LYS A 553 -70.00 104.32 43.91
C LYS A 553 -68.83 103.48 44.44
N SER A 554 -68.64 103.42 45.76
CA SER A 554 -67.59 102.57 46.35
C SER A 554 -67.87 101.07 46.14
N GLU A 555 -69.14 100.64 46.26
CA GLU A 555 -69.52 99.26 45.97
C GLU A 555 -69.32 98.93 44.49
N LEU A 556 -69.62 99.87 43.58
CA LEU A 556 -69.39 99.73 42.14
C LEU A 556 -67.89 99.63 41.82
N GLU A 557 -67.05 100.51 42.37
CA GLU A 557 -65.59 100.46 42.21
C GLU A 557 -65.02 99.13 42.72
N THR A 558 -65.51 98.62 43.86
CA THR A 558 -65.08 97.29 44.34
C THR A 558 -65.57 96.15 43.45
N SER A 559 -66.75 96.28 42.82
CA SER A 559 -67.27 95.29 41.88
C SER A 559 -66.54 95.32 40.54
N GLU A 560 -66.13 96.50 40.06
CA GLU A 560 -65.29 96.65 38.87
C GLU A 560 -63.90 96.06 39.11
N ALA A 561 -63.30 96.31 40.28
CA ALA A 561 -62.03 95.68 40.67
C ALA A 561 -62.15 94.15 40.72
N ARG A 562 -63.27 93.60 41.21
CA ARG A 562 -63.55 92.16 41.19
C ARG A 562 -63.74 91.64 39.77
N LEU A 563 -64.40 92.37 38.88
CA LEU A 563 -64.57 91.98 37.47
C LEU A 563 -63.24 91.99 36.71
N THR A 564 -62.36 92.95 36.97
CA THR A 564 -61.01 92.95 36.37
C THR A 564 -60.20 91.76 36.86
N GLU A 565 -60.34 91.38 38.14
CA GLU A 565 -59.66 90.20 38.69
C GLU A 565 -60.23 88.90 38.10
N VAL A 566 -61.56 88.77 37.98
CA VAL A 566 -62.19 87.60 37.34
C VAL A 566 -61.77 87.47 35.87
N ARG A 567 -61.71 88.58 35.13
CA ARG A 567 -61.24 88.56 33.73
C ARG A 567 -59.78 88.12 33.64
N ARG A 568 -58.93 88.60 34.54
CA ARG A 568 -57.53 88.17 34.61
C ARG A 568 -57.42 86.68 34.92
N ILE A 569 -58.21 86.17 35.87
CA ILE A 569 -58.25 84.74 36.19
C ILE A 569 -58.69 83.91 34.98
N ILE A 570 -59.70 84.37 34.22
CA ILE A 570 -60.14 83.70 33.00
C ILE A 570 -59.02 83.69 31.94
N ASP A 571 -58.33 84.81 31.72
CA ASP A 571 -57.21 84.89 30.78
C ASP A 571 -56.04 83.97 31.20
N ASP A 572 -55.77 83.88 32.49
CA ASP A 572 -54.76 82.99 33.06
C ASP A 572 -55.19 81.52 32.91
N ASP A 573 -56.46 81.17 33.17
CA ASP A 573 -57.03 79.84 32.97
C ASP A 573 -56.99 79.39 31.49
N GLU A 574 -57.33 80.28 30.55
CA GLU A 574 -57.22 79.99 29.10
C GLU A 574 -55.78 79.75 28.65
N ARG A 575 -54.80 80.41 29.29
CA ARG A 575 -53.37 80.14 29.06
C ARG A 575 -52.99 78.78 29.62
N VAL A 576 -53.41 78.44 30.84
CA VAL A 576 -53.18 77.12 31.43
C VAL A 576 -53.79 76.01 30.57
N GLN A 577 -55.01 76.19 30.08
CA GLN A 577 -55.68 75.23 29.20
C GLN A 577 -54.91 75.01 27.89
N ARG A 578 -54.37 76.06 27.27
CA ARG A 578 -53.54 75.94 26.06
C ARG A 578 -52.26 75.15 26.34
N VAL A 579 -51.57 75.45 27.44
CA VAL A 579 -50.36 74.73 27.85
C VAL A 579 -50.66 73.26 28.12
N LEU A 580 -51.75 72.94 28.83
CA LEU A 580 -52.17 71.56 29.08
C LEU A 580 -52.59 70.83 27.79
N HIS A 581 -53.16 71.53 26.81
CA HIS A 581 -53.51 70.95 25.52
C HIS A 581 -52.27 70.64 24.69
N GLU A 582 -51.29 71.54 24.68
CA GLU A 582 -50.00 71.36 24.00
C GLU A 582 -49.17 70.24 24.67
N GLN A 583 -49.13 70.19 26.00
CA GLN A 583 -48.45 69.12 26.74
C GLN A 583 -49.05 67.74 26.45
N VAL A 584 -50.39 67.61 26.44
CA VAL A 584 -51.03 66.33 26.09
C VAL A 584 -50.95 66.02 24.60
N GLY A 585 -50.92 67.04 23.73
CA GLY A 585 -50.60 66.88 22.31
C GLY A 585 -49.21 66.28 22.13
N ALA A 586 -48.20 66.84 22.81
CA ALA A 586 -46.84 66.36 22.79
C ALA A 586 -46.69 64.95 23.40
N GLN A 587 -47.39 64.64 24.50
CA GLN A 587 -47.39 63.30 25.09
C GLN A 587 -48.03 62.25 24.17
N ARG A 588 -49.16 62.58 23.53
CA ARG A 588 -49.80 61.68 22.55
C ARG A 588 -48.93 61.46 21.33
N GLU A 589 -48.21 62.48 20.86
CA GLU A 589 -47.30 62.35 19.73
C GLU A 589 -46.08 61.49 20.08
N ARG A 590 -45.51 61.66 21.28
CA ARG A 590 -44.47 60.77 21.80
C ARG A 590 -44.94 59.33 21.94
N HIS A 591 -46.16 59.11 22.44
CA HIS A 591 -46.75 57.78 22.53
C HIS A 591 -46.95 57.16 21.13
N ARG A 592 -47.41 57.94 20.13
CA ARG A 592 -47.52 57.45 18.74
C ARG A 592 -46.16 57.11 18.14
N GLY A 593 -45.16 57.96 18.33
CA GLY A 593 -43.77 57.71 17.91
C GLY A 593 -43.25 56.41 18.51
N ALA A 594 -43.33 56.27 19.83
CA ALA A 594 -42.91 55.07 20.54
C ALA A 594 -43.67 53.80 20.10
N THR A 595 -44.99 53.89 19.83
CA THR A 595 -45.76 52.74 19.29
C THR A 595 -45.30 52.33 17.89
N ALA A 596 -44.92 53.29 17.04
CA ALA A 596 -44.44 52.99 15.69
C ALA A 596 -43.05 52.36 15.73
N GLU A 597 -42.16 52.87 16.59
CA GLU A 597 -40.83 52.32 16.83
C GLU A 597 -40.91 50.90 17.41
N LEU A 598 -41.83 50.65 18.35
CA LEU A 598 -42.08 49.32 18.91
C LEU A 598 -42.53 48.32 17.82
N ASN A 599 -43.48 48.71 16.96
CA ASN A 599 -43.96 47.86 15.87
C ASN A 599 -42.85 47.53 14.85
N GLU A 600 -41.97 48.50 14.55
CA GLU A 600 -40.83 48.26 13.65
C GLU A 600 -39.78 47.35 14.29
N LEU A 601 -39.49 47.52 15.59
CA LEU A 601 -38.63 46.58 16.33
C LEU A 601 -39.22 45.18 16.42
N GLU A 602 -40.54 45.03 16.61
CA GLU A 602 -41.21 43.72 16.58
C GLU A 602 -41.08 43.07 15.20
N ARG A 603 -41.29 43.83 14.11
CA ARG A 603 -41.08 43.33 12.74
C ARG A 603 -39.63 42.92 12.49
N GLN A 604 -38.66 43.67 12.99
CA GLN A 604 -37.24 43.32 12.89
C GLN A 604 -36.88 42.08 13.71
N VAL A 605 -37.48 41.87 14.89
CA VAL A 605 -37.30 40.65 15.68
C VAL A 605 -37.89 39.43 14.96
N GLU A 606 -39.07 39.57 14.34
CA GLU A 606 -39.69 38.52 13.53
C GLU A 606 -38.78 38.14 12.35
N GLN A 607 -38.35 39.13 11.57
CA GLN A 607 -37.49 38.92 10.41
C GLN A 607 -36.16 38.25 10.79
N ARG A 608 -35.50 38.71 11.87
CA ARG A 608 -34.24 38.11 12.34
C ARG A 608 -34.43 36.71 12.91
N ARG A 609 -35.60 36.37 13.47
CA ARG A 609 -35.94 35.00 13.88
C ARG A 609 -36.08 34.09 12.67
N ASP A 610 -36.77 34.53 11.62
CA ASP A 610 -36.93 33.74 10.40
C ASP A 610 -35.55 33.48 9.75
N GLU A 611 -34.70 34.50 9.66
CA GLU A 611 -33.32 34.38 9.20
C GLU A 611 -32.50 33.40 10.06
N LEU A 612 -32.65 33.45 11.40
CA LEU A 612 -31.99 32.50 12.31
C LEU A 612 -32.47 31.06 12.07
N THR A 613 -33.78 30.83 11.92
CA THR A 613 -34.31 29.48 11.66
C THR A 613 -33.88 28.92 10.31
N SER A 614 -33.74 29.76 9.28
CA SER A 614 -33.18 29.34 8.00
C SER A 614 -31.72 28.92 8.14
N MET A 615 -30.91 29.72 8.83
CA MET A 615 -29.50 29.43 9.07
C MET A 615 -29.30 28.16 9.93
N GLU A 616 -30.18 27.92 10.91
CA GLU A 616 -30.19 26.68 11.70
C GLU A 616 -30.56 25.45 10.85
N GLY A 617 -31.50 25.60 9.91
CA GLY A 617 -31.83 24.54 8.94
C GLY A 617 -30.66 24.19 8.02
N ASP A 618 -29.98 25.20 7.47
CA ASP A 618 -28.79 25.01 6.64
C ASP A 618 -27.66 24.33 7.43
N LEU A 619 -27.45 24.74 8.68
CA LEU A 619 -26.48 24.14 9.59
C LEU A 619 -26.79 22.67 9.88
N HIS A 620 -28.07 22.33 10.09
CA HIS A 620 -28.48 20.93 10.29
C HIS A 620 -28.23 20.08 9.04
N SER A 621 -28.53 20.61 7.85
CA SER A 621 -28.24 19.91 6.58
C SER A 621 -26.74 19.69 6.38
N SER A 622 -25.92 20.70 6.69
CA SER A 622 -24.46 20.63 6.56
C SER A 622 -23.85 19.63 7.55
N ARG A 623 -24.37 19.56 8.79
CA ARG A 623 -23.99 18.49 9.74
C ARG A 623 -24.35 17.11 9.21
N GLY A 624 -25.54 16.93 8.64
CA GLY A 624 -25.95 15.66 8.02
C GLY A 624 -25.00 15.21 6.90
N MET A 625 -24.59 16.12 6.02
CA MET A 625 -23.61 15.82 4.97
C MET A 625 -22.25 15.38 5.53
N VAL A 626 -21.75 16.06 6.58
CA VAL A 626 -20.49 15.67 7.24
C VAL A 626 -20.58 14.28 7.87
N GLU A 627 -21.71 13.94 8.48
CA GLU A 627 -21.93 12.61 9.06
C GLU A 627 -22.02 11.52 7.98
N GLU A 628 -22.66 11.79 6.84
CA GLU A 628 -22.72 10.89 5.70
C GLU A 628 -21.33 10.61 5.11
N GLU A 629 -20.49 11.63 4.95
CA GLU A 629 -19.11 11.46 4.48
C GLU A 629 -18.24 10.70 5.50
N ARG A 630 -18.44 10.92 6.81
CA ARG A 630 -17.79 10.13 7.87
C ARG A 630 -18.16 8.65 7.80
N LEU A 631 -19.45 8.35 7.59
CA LEU A 631 -19.91 6.97 7.40
C LEU A 631 -19.29 6.34 6.15
N ARG A 632 -19.20 7.11 5.06
CA ARG A 632 -18.56 6.66 3.81
C ARG A 632 -17.07 6.35 4.00
N CYS A 633 -16.33 7.17 4.74
CA CYS A 633 -14.95 6.86 5.13
C CYS A 633 -14.87 5.56 5.94
N ALA A 634 -15.70 5.40 6.97
CA ALA A 634 -15.70 4.18 7.79
C ALA A 634 -16.04 2.92 6.97
N GLU A 635 -16.92 3.03 5.97
CA GLU A 635 -17.19 1.93 5.03
C GLU A 635 -16.00 1.63 4.12
N MET A 636 -15.28 2.63 3.64
CA MET A 636 -14.05 2.43 2.87
C MET A 636 -12.96 1.77 3.71
N ASP A 637 -12.80 2.17 4.97
CA ASP A 637 -11.84 1.55 5.90
C ASP A 637 -12.17 0.07 6.13
N ARG A 638 -13.44 -0.28 6.32
CA ARG A 638 -13.88 -1.68 6.40
C ARG A 638 -13.55 -2.46 5.13
N LYS A 639 -13.80 -1.89 3.95
CA LYS A 639 -13.44 -2.53 2.68
C LYS A 639 -11.93 -2.71 2.55
N HIS A 640 -11.14 -1.73 2.98
CA HIS A 640 -9.70 -1.82 2.98
C HIS A 640 -9.19 -2.92 3.92
N THR A 641 -9.75 -3.05 5.12
CA THR A 641 -9.41 -4.14 6.04
C THR A 641 -9.74 -5.52 5.46
N LEU A 642 -10.85 -5.64 4.73
CA LEU A 642 -11.23 -6.88 4.04
C LEU A 642 -10.24 -7.21 2.91
N LEU A 643 -9.87 -6.23 2.09
CA LEU A 643 -8.86 -6.41 1.03
C LEU A 643 -7.49 -6.79 1.61
N GLN A 644 -7.11 -6.24 2.77
CA GLN A 644 -5.88 -6.63 3.46
C GLN A 644 -5.91 -8.07 4.00
N SER A 645 -7.07 -8.57 4.47
CA SER A 645 -7.20 -9.99 4.83
C SER A 645 -7.13 -10.89 3.61
N GLU A 646 -7.80 -10.53 2.51
CA GLU A 646 -7.73 -11.29 1.24
C GLU A 646 -6.29 -11.34 0.70
N LEU A 647 -5.55 -10.23 0.74
CA LEU A 647 -4.14 -10.20 0.37
C LEU A 647 -3.30 -11.14 1.25
N ARG A 648 -3.57 -11.19 2.56
CA ARG A 648 -2.86 -12.07 3.49
C ARG A 648 -3.11 -13.55 3.14
N GLU A 649 -4.36 -13.91 2.84
CA GLU A 649 -4.73 -15.26 2.38
C GLU A 649 -4.03 -15.61 1.06
N LEU A 650 -4.03 -14.72 0.06
CA LEU A 650 -3.32 -14.93 -1.20
C LEU A 650 -1.79 -15.08 -1.01
N MET A 651 -1.21 -14.36 -0.06
CA MET A 651 0.21 -14.51 0.29
C MET A 651 0.51 -15.80 1.05
N GLU A 652 -0.46 -16.36 1.77
CA GLU A 652 -0.38 -17.70 2.36
C GLU A 652 -0.46 -18.78 1.29
N GLU A 653 -1.41 -18.65 0.35
CA GLU A 653 -1.52 -19.52 -0.83
C GLU A 653 -0.24 -19.48 -1.68
N ARG A 654 0.31 -18.29 -1.94
CA ARG A 654 1.59 -18.14 -2.65
C ARG A 654 2.73 -18.84 -1.91
N ARG A 655 2.81 -18.71 -0.58
CA ARG A 655 3.83 -19.41 0.22
C ARG A 655 3.65 -20.92 0.14
N GLN A 656 2.42 -21.41 0.14
CA GLN A 656 2.13 -22.82 -0.06
C GLN A 656 2.58 -23.30 -1.46
N LEU A 657 2.22 -22.57 -2.52
CA LEU A 657 2.65 -22.89 -3.89
C LEU A 657 4.18 -22.85 -4.05
N MET A 658 4.88 -21.93 -3.38
CA MET A 658 6.35 -21.90 -3.40
C MET A 658 6.98 -23.10 -2.68
N ARG A 659 6.36 -23.60 -1.60
CA ARG A 659 6.78 -24.86 -0.97
C ARG A 659 6.53 -26.03 -1.91
N GLU A 660 5.36 -26.12 -2.51
CA GLU A 660 5.02 -27.17 -3.48
C GLU A 660 5.98 -27.16 -4.68
N LEU A 661 6.36 -25.98 -5.18
CA LEU A 661 7.37 -25.86 -6.24
C LEU A 661 8.77 -26.31 -5.77
N GLY A 662 9.15 -25.98 -4.53
CA GLY A 662 10.38 -26.48 -3.91
C GLY A 662 10.39 -28.00 -3.77
N ASP A 663 9.27 -28.60 -3.37
CA ASP A 663 9.10 -30.05 -3.30
C ASP A 663 9.18 -30.69 -4.70
N LEU A 664 8.63 -30.05 -5.72
CA LEU A 664 8.77 -30.50 -7.11
C LEU A 664 10.22 -30.37 -7.61
N ASP A 665 10.94 -29.32 -7.24
CA ASP A 665 12.36 -29.16 -7.58
C ASP A 665 13.24 -30.20 -6.89
N THR A 666 12.96 -30.55 -5.63
CA THR A 666 13.67 -31.65 -4.95
C THR A 666 13.38 -33.00 -5.60
N ARG A 667 12.12 -33.28 -5.98
CA ARG A 667 11.76 -34.48 -6.75
C ARG A 667 12.45 -34.51 -8.12
N ARG A 668 12.50 -33.37 -8.82
CA ARG A 668 13.25 -33.24 -10.08
C ARG A 668 14.72 -33.53 -9.85
N GLY A 669 15.34 -32.94 -8.83
CA GLY A 669 16.74 -33.20 -8.47
C GLY A 669 17.02 -34.67 -8.16
N GLY A 670 16.10 -35.34 -7.45
CA GLY A 670 16.15 -36.79 -7.24
C GLY A 670 16.11 -37.58 -8.55
N SER A 671 15.14 -37.27 -9.43
CA SER A 671 15.03 -37.93 -10.74
C SER A 671 16.24 -37.66 -11.65
N GLU A 672 16.82 -36.46 -11.61
CA GLU A 672 18.04 -36.13 -12.37
C GLU A 672 19.26 -36.87 -11.81
N ALA A 673 19.35 -37.05 -10.49
CA ALA A 673 20.40 -37.86 -9.88
C ALA A 673 20.27 -39.33 -10.25
N GLU A 674 19.05 -39.89 -10.25
CA GLU A 674 18.77 -41.24 -10.75
C GLU A 674 19.14 -41.38 -12.23
N LEU A 675 18.79 -40.41 -13.08
CA LEU A 675 19.17 -40.41 -14.49
C LEU A 675 20.69 -40.35 -14.67
N ARG A 676 21.40 -39.55 -13.87
CA ARG A 676 22.87 -39.51 -13.89
C ARG A 676 23.47 -40.85 -13.48
N MET A 677 22.92 -41.48 -12.44
CA MET A 677 23.34 -42.82 -12.02
C MET A 677 23.09 -43.87 -13.12
N LEU A 678 21.95 -43.81 -13.81
CA LEU A 678 21.66 -44.70 -14.94
C LEU A 678 22.60 -44.45 -16.13
N ILE A 679 22.98 -43.20 -16.39
CA ILE A 679 23.98 -42.86 -17.40
C ILE A 679 25.34 -43.44 -17.01
N GLU A 680 25.79 -43.23 -15.77
CA GLU A 680 27.05 -43.79 -15.25
C GLU A 680 27.04 -45.32 -15.34
N GLN A 681 25.94 -45.98 -14.95
CA GLN A 681 25.77 -47.42 -15.13
C GLN A 681 25.83 -47.84 -16.61
N SER A 682 25.27 -47.04 -17.52
CA SER A 682 25.34 -47.32 -18.95
C SER A 682 26.75 -47.13 -19.54
N GLU A 683 27.51 -46.14 -19.05
CA GLU A 683 28.92 -45.93 -19.40
C GLU A 683 29.80 -47.05 -18.85
N ASP A 684 29.55 -47.49 -17.61
CA ASP A 684 30.20 -48.65 -17.01
C ASP A 684 29.91 -49.92 -17.82
N LEU A 685 28.65 -50.13 -18.22
CA LEU A 685 28.27 -51.24 -19.10
C LEU A 685 28.93 -51.13 -20.47
N GLU A 686 29.04 -49.93 -21.05
CA GLU A 686 29.76 -49.70 -22.31
C GLU A 686 31.24 -50.06 -22.15
N SER A 687 31.89 -49.61 -21.07
CA SER A 687 33.28 -49.94 -20.78
C SER A 687 33.50 -51.45 -20.56
N ALA A 688 32.57 -52.11 -19.87
CA ALA A 688 32.58 -53.56 -19.68
C ALA A 688 32.36 -54.30 -21.01
N HIS A 689 31.51 -53.77 -21.89
CA HIS A 689 31.32 -54.28 -23.25
C HIS A 689 32.58 -54.11 -24.11
N GLU A 690 33.25 -52.96 -24.07
CA GLU A 690 34.52 -52.76 -24.76
C GLU A 690 35.61 -53.70 -24.26
N LEU A 691 35.69 -53.90 -22.94
CA LEU A 691 36.62 -54.85 -22.33
C LEU A 691 36.27 -56.30 -22.73
N ALA A 692 34.99 -56.67 -22.73
CA ALA A 692 34.55 -57.98 -23.22
C ALA A 692 34.86 -58.18 -24.70
N LEU A 693 34.73 -57.16 -25.55
CA LEU A 693 35.14 -57.23 -26.96
C LEU A 693 36.67 -57.41 -27.10
N ALA A 694 37.45 -56.74 -26.26
CA ALA A 694 38.90 -56.92 -26.20
C ALA A 694 39.28 -58.34 -25.76
N ASP A 695 38.60 -58.87 -24.75
CA ASP A 695 38.75 -60.24 -24.26
C ASP A 695 38.31 -61.27 -25.31
N ILE A 696 37.23 -61.04 -26.05
CA ILE A 696 36.82 -61.88 -27.18
C ILE A 696 37.91 -61.87 -28.25
N ALA A 697 38.47 -60.70 -28.59
CA ALA A 697 39.55 -60.60 -29.56
C ALA A 697 40.86 -61.25 -29.07
N GLU A 698 41.10 -61.28 -27.76
CA GLU A 698 42.20 -62.04 -27.16
C GLU A 698 41.92 -63.54 -27.12
N ALA A 699 40.69 -63.95 -26.78
CA ALA A 699 40.22 -65.32 -26.83
C ALA A 699 40.28 -65.87 -28.25
N ASP A 700 40.00 -65.08 -29.28
CA ASP A 700 40.17 -65.47 -30.68
C ASP A 700 41.65 -65.61 -31.07
N ARG A 701 42.53 -64.75 -30.53
CA ARG A 701 43.98 -64.92 -30.65
C ARG A 701 44.47 -66.18 -29.92
N ILE A 702 43.91 -66.50 -28.75
CA ILE A 702 44.21 -67.71 -27.99
C ILE A 702 43.62 -68.94 -28.68
N ARG A 703 42.41 -68.89 -29.25
CA ARG A 703 41.80 -69.96 -30.06
C ARG A 703 42.62 -70.21 -31.32
N ALA A 704 43.12 -69.17 -31.98
CA ALA A 704 44.06 -69.32 -33.09
C ALA A 704 45.34 -70.04 -32.63
N ARG A 705 45.93 -69.64 -31.50
CA ARG A 705 47.10 -70.33 -30.91
C ARG A 705 46.81 -71.76 -30.46
N LEU A 706 45.67 -72.02 -29.83
CA LEU A 706 45.22 -73.34 -29.39
C LEU A 706 44.89 -74.24 -30.58
N SER A 707 44.34 -73.70 -31.67
CA SER A 707 44.11 -74.45 -32.92
C SER A 707 45.43 -74.88 -33.59
N GLU A 708 46.51 -74.15 -33.32
CA GLU A 708 47.88 -74.49 -33.72
C GLU A 708 48.56 -75.46 -32.73
N GLU A 709 48.01 -75.65 -31.52
CA GLU A 709 48.52 -76.62 -30.54
C GLU A 709 47.92 -78.03 -30.75
N PRO A 710 48.74 -79.09 -30.82
CA PRO A 710 48.30 -80.46 -31.07
C PRO A 710 47.48 -81.08 -29.92
N LEU A 711 47.31 -80.38 -28.79
CA LEU A 711 46.52 -80.83 -27.65
C LEU A 711 45.02 -80.45 -27.77
N ALA A 712 44.71 -79.29 -28.35
CA ALA A 712 43.32 -78.89 -28.61
C ALA A 712 42.70 -79.69 -29.76
N ARG A 713 43.51 -80.11 -30.74
CA ARG A 713 43.08 -80.99 -31.85
C ARG A 713 42.68 -82.40 -31.39
N ALA A 714 43.08 -82.81 -30.19
CA ALA A 714 42.67 -84.07 -29.56
C ALA A 714 41.41 -83.93 -28.68
N LEU A 715 41.01 -82.72 -28.31
CA LEU A 715 39.78 -82.43 -27.53
C LEU A 715 38.61 -81.96 -28.41
N LEU A 716 38.87 -81.35 -29.57
CA LEU A 716 37.86 -81.00 -30.59
C LEU A 716 37.54 -82.15 -31.57
N GLY A 717 38.10 -83.34 -31.35
CA GLY A 717 38.02 -84.47 -32.29
C GLY A 717 36.70 -85.24 -32.32
N ASP A 718 35.84 -85.11 -31.31
CA ASP A 718 34.53 -85.77 -31.28
C ASP A 718 33.43 -84.76 -30.91
N GLU A 719 32.71 -84.26 -31.92
CA GLU A 719 31.61 -83.28 -31.86
C GLU A 719 30.37 -83.73 -31.05
N SER A 720 30.40 -84.90 -30.39
CA SER A 720 29.23 -85.54 -29.80
C SER A 720 28.72 -84.88 -28.50
N GLY A 721 29.61 -84.29 -27.69
CA GLY A 721 29.23 -83.72 -26.38
C GLY A 721 28.53 -82.35 -26.48
N LEU A 722 29.04 -81.46 -27.33
CA LEU A 722 28.48 -80.09 -27.49
C LEU A 722 27.24 -80.06 -28.39
N ALA A 723 27.09 -81.00 -29.32
CA ALA A 723 25.87 -81.13 -30.13
C ALA A 723 24.62 -81.45 -29.27
N MET A 724 24.79 -82.06 -28.09
CA MET A 724 23.67 -82.36 -27.18
C MET A 724 23.10 -81.11 -26.48
N LEU A 725 23.84 -80.00 -26.41
CA LEU A 725 23.37 -78.73 -25.84
C LEU A 725 22.62 -77.85 -26.84
N GLU A 726 22.83 -78.05 -28.15
CA GLU A 726 22.22 -77.24 -29.21
C GLU A 726 20.68 -77.24 -29.19
N PRO A 727 19.98 -78.37 -28.95
CA PRO A 727 18.52 -78.38 -28.80
C PRO A 727 18.02 -77.54 -27.62
N VAL A 728 18.70 -77.61 -26.47
CA VAL A 728 18.37 -76.86 -25.24
C VAL A 728 18.50 -75.35 -25.49
N LEU A 729 19.62 -74.93 -26.10
CA LEU A 729 19.87 -73.53 -26.42
C LEU A 729 18.87 -72.99 -27.45
N SER A 730 18.47 -73.78 -28.45
CA SER A 730 17.47 -73.38 -29.43
C SER A 730 16.09 -73.13 -28.79
N ARG A 731 15.69 -73.97 -27.84
CA ARG A 731 14.44 -73.82 -27.10
C ARG A 731 14.48 -72.64 -26.12
N MET A 732 15.60 -72.40 -25.43
CA MET A 732 15.81 -71.20 -24.62
C MET A 732 15.72 -69.91 -25.45
N THR A 733 16.29 -69.92 -26.66
CA THR A 733 16.20 -68.78 -27.58
C THR A 733 14.74 -68.53 -28.01
N SER A 734 13.96 -69.59 -28.21
CA SER A 734 12.52 -69.49 -28.45
C SER A 734 11.72 -69.06 -27.22
N ALA A 735 12.19 -69.32 -26.00
CA ALA A 735 11.56 -68.81 -24.78
C ALA A 735 11.80 -67.30 -24.63
N ARG A 736 13.03 -66.84 -24.93
CA ARG A 736 13.41 -65.42 -24.92
C ARG A 736 12.59 -64.58 -25.89
N SER A 737 12.28 -65.11 -27.08
CA SER A 737 11.48 -64.39 -28.09
C SER A 737 10.01 -64.18 -27.69
N ARG A 738 9.51 -64.91 -26.68
CA ARG A 738 8.13 -64.76 -26.16
C ARG A 738 7.99 -63.64 -25.12
N GLY A 739 9.08 -62.99 -24.72
CA GLY A 739 9.06 -61.83 -23.81
C GLY A 739 8.94 -62.17 -22.32
N PHE A 740 9.18 -63.42 -21.93
CA PHE A 740 9.29 -63.84 -20.53
C PHE A 740 10.76 -63.86 -20.08
N SER A 741 11.02 -63.60 -18.80
CA SER A 741 12.39 -63.62 -18.25
C SER A 741 13.01 -65.01 -18.33
N VAL A 742 14.23 -65.11 -18.87
CA VAL A 742 15.01 -66.38 -19.02
C VAL A 742 16.14 -66.44 -17.98
N VAL A 743 16.18 -65.54 -17.00
CA VAL A 743 17.31 -65.38 -16.06
C VAL A 743 17.61 -66.66 -15.26
N LEU A 744 16.60 -67.38 -14.76
CA LEU A 744 16.76 -68.69 -14.12
C LEU A 744 17.42 -69.73 -15.03
N LEU A 745 17.04 -69.77 -16.31
CA LEU A 745 17.57 -70.74 -17.26
C LEU A 745 18.99 -70.37 -17.68
N ASP A 746 19.27 -69.09 -17.93
CA ASP A 746 20.62 -68.61 -18.22
C ASP A 746 21.55 -68.93 -17.03
N ARG A 747 21.06 -68.76 -15.79
CA ARG A 747 21.84 -69.12 -14.60
C ARG A 747 22.00 -70.62 -14.42
N ALA A 748 21.00 -71.43 -14.78
CA ALA A 748 21.12 -72.89 -14.78
C ALA A 748 22.16 -73.38 -15.79
N VAL A 749 22.21 -72.77 -16.98
CA VAL A 749 23.25 -73.07 -17.99
C VAL A 749 24.63 -72.69 -17.48
N GLU A 750 24.78 -71.50 -16.89
CA GLU A 750 26.05 -71.10 -16.27
C GLU A 750 26.50 -72.08 -15.18
N ARG A 751 25.57 -72.53 -14.32
CA ARG A 751 25.87 -73.51 -13.30
C ARG A 751 26.26 -74.86 -13.92
N GLY A 752 25.55 -75.32 -14.94
CA GLY A 752 25.88 -76.54 -15.67
C GLY A 752 27.28 -76.49 -16.29
N LEU A 753 27.66 -75.36 -16.87
CA LEU A 753 29.01 -75.15 -17.41
C LEU A 753 30.08 -75.12 -16.31
N GLN A 754 29.79 -74.54 -15.14
CA GLN A 754 30.70 -74.59 -13.99
C GLN A 754 30.92 -76.02 -13.48
N VAL A 755 29.87 -76.84 -13.44
CA VAL A 755 29.99 -78.27 -13.08
C VAL A 755 30.85 -79.01 -14.09
N ILE A 756 30.62 -78.78 -15.39
CA ILE A 756 31.44 -79.39 -16.45
C ILE A 756 32.90 -78.95 -16.29
N GLN A 757 33.16 -77.66 -16.09
CA GLN A 757 34.52 -77.13 -15.90
C GLN A 757 35.19 -77.71 -14.65
N HIS A 758 34.47 -77.79 -13.53
CA HIS A 758 34.98 -78.42 -12.31
C HIS A 758 35.36 -79.88 -12.55
N THR A 759 34.55 -80.64 -13.29
CA THR A 759 34.86 -82.04 -13.62
C THR A 759 36.10 -82.16 -14.52
N VAL A 760 36.32 -81.21 -15.43
CA VAL A 760 37.56 -81.13 -16.22
C VAL A 760 38.75 -80.88 -15.31
N ASP A 761 38.63 -79.90 -14.41
CA ASP A 761 39.70 -79.51 -13.49
C ASP A 761 40.05 -80.62 -12.51
N GLU A 762 39.07 -81.33 -11.97
CA GLU A 762 39.29 -82.50 -11.12
C GLU A 762 40.03 -83.60 -11.87
N VAL A 763 39.58 -83.98 -13.07
CA VAL A 763 40.25 -85.03 -13.84
C VAL A 763 41.65 -84.57 -14.28
N ALA A 764 41.85 -83.28 -14.55
CA ALA A 764 43.17 -82.70 -14.81
C ALA A 764 44.07 -82.63 -13.56
N GLN A 765 43.49 -82.55 -12.35
CA GLN A 765 44.22 -82.59 -11.08
C GLN A 765 44.59 -84.02 -10.67
N THR A 766 43.80 -85.05 -11.01
CA THR A 766 44.13 -86.45 -10.68
C THR A 766 45.55 -86.94 -11.06
N PRO A 767 46.21 -86.52 -12.16
CA PRO A 767 47.61 -86.87 -12.41
C PRO A 767 48.61 -86.26 -11.42
N ARG A 768 48.33 -85.07 -10.85
CA ARG A 768 49.21 -84.46 -9.82
C ARG A 768 49.32 -85.32 -8.56
N TYR A 769 48.28 -86.11 -8.25
CA TYR A 769 48.22 -86.97 -7.08
C TYR A 769 48.69 -88.41 -7.33
N LEU A 770 48.78 -88.86 -8.58
CA LEU A 770 49.20 -90.23 -8.90
C LEU A 770 50.72 -90.41 -8.92
N LEU A 771 51.47 -89.37 -9.31
CA LEU A 771 52.94 -89.32 -9.22
C LEU A 771 53.32 -87.86 -8.90
N SER A 772 53.97 -87.62 -7.76
CA SER A 772 54.45 -86.27 -7.45
C SER A 772 55.45 -85.81 -8.50
N THR A 773 55.50 -84.49 -8.73
CA THR A 773 56.46 -83.88 -9.66
C THR A 773 57.90 -84.31 -9.36
N GLU A 774 58.23 -84.48 -8.08
CA GLU A 774 59.52 -85.00 -7.61
C GLU A 774 59.79 -86.44 -8.06
N VAL A 775 58.78 -87.32 -8.02
CA VAL A 775 58.90 -88.71 -8.48
C VAL A 775 59.05 -88.76 -10.00
N MET A 776 58.35 -87.89 -10.73
CA MET A 776 58.51 -87.79 -12.18
C MET A 776 59.86 -87.20 -12.59
N ASP A 777 60.38 -86.24 -11.84
CA ASP A 777 61.70 -85.67 -12.07
C ASP A 777 62.79 -86.70 -11.79
N LEU A 778 62.67 -87.47 -10.70
CA LEU A 778 63.56 -88.60 -10.41
C LEU A 778 63.49 -89.69 -11.49
N LEU A 779 62.30 -90.08 -11.94
CA LEU A 779 62.12 -91.04 -13.04
C LEU A 779 62.72 -90.52 -14.35
N SER A 780 62.59 -89.22 -14.63
CA SER A 780 63.17 -88.60 -15.82
C SER A 780 64.70 -88.58 -15.79
N GLN A 781 65.31 -88.45 -14.60
CA GLN A 781 66.76 -88.51 -14.43
C GLN A 781 67.31 -89.94 -14.50
N GLN A 782 66.58 -90.93 -14.00
CA GLN A 782 67.06 -92.31 -13.91
C GLN A 782 66.74 -93.16 -15.14
N ALA A 783 65.57 -92.98 -15.75
CA ALA A 783 65.10 -93.81 -16.87
C ALA A 783 64.13 -93.02 -17.77
N PRO A 784 64.65 -92.20 -18.71
CA PRO A 784 63.84 -91.28 -19.50
C PRO A 784 62.79 -91.99 -20.37
N GLU A 785 63.09 -93.17 -20.92
CA GLU A 785 62.13 -93.96 -21.71
C GLU A 785 60.94 -94.45 -20.85
N THR A 786 61.18 -94.78 -19.57
CA THR A 786 60.10 -95.16 -18.65
C THR A 786 59.31 -93.94 -18.17
N ALA A 787 59.96 -92.79 -18.00
CA ALA A 787 59.28 -91.54 -17.67
C ALA A 787 58.35 -91.10 -18.81
N ASP A 788 58.78 -91.24 -20.07
CA ASP A 788 57.96 -90.86 -21.23
C ASP A 788 56.81 -91.83 -21.48
N THR A 789 56.99 -93.14 -21.24
CA THR A 789 55.88 -94.11 -21.29
C THR A 789 54.89 -93.91 -20.14
N VAL A 790 55.37 -93.61 -18.93
CA VAL A 790 54.51 -93.25 -17.79
C VAL A 790 53.76 -91.95 -18.07
N ARG A 791 54.40 -90.92 -18.63
CA ARG A 791 53.72 -89.68 -19.10
C ARG A 791 52.67 -89.98 -20.17
N GLY A 792 52.98 -90.88 -21.10
CA GLY A 792 52.05 -91.34 -22.14
C GLY A 792 50.84 -92.06 -21.56
N LEU A 793 51.05 -92.95 -20.58
CA LEU A 793 49.97 -93.67 -19.90
C LEU A 793 49.16 -92.78 -18.96
N THR A 794 49.79 -91.82 -18.26
CA THR A 794 49.06 -90.83 -17.46
C THR A 794 48.23 -89.92 -18.35
N ARG A 795 48.78 -89.49 -19.50
CA ARG A 795 48.05 -88.68 -20.48
C ARG A 795 46.89 -89.47 -21.08
N TRP A 796 47.10 -90.73 -21.44
CA TRP A 796 46.05 -91.62 -21.94
C TRP A 796 44.98 -91.90 -20.88
N SER A 797 45.36 -92.14 -19.62
CA SER A 797 44.43 -92.35 -18.51
C SER A 797 43.62 -91.09 -18.19
N VAL A 798 44.24 -89.90 -18.24
CA VAL A 798 43.53 -88.63 -18.06
C VAL A 798 42.58 -88.39 -19.22
N GLN A 799 43.03 -88.62 -20.45
CA GLN A 799 42.20 -88.49 -21.65
C GLN A 799 41.00 -89.43 -21.61
N ASN A 800 41.18 -90.71 -21.30
CA ASN A 800 40.10 -91.70 -21.23
C ASN A 800 39.14 -91.45 -20.05
N ARG A 801 39.65 -90.96 -18.91
CA ARG A 801 38.79 -90.54 -17.78
C ARG A 801 38.04 -89.26 -18.07
N LEU A 802 38.66 -88.29 -18.75
CA LEU A 802 38.00 -87.09 -19.22
C LEU A 802 36.89 -87.49 -20.18
N GLU A 803 37.20 -88.28 -21.21
CA GLU A 803 36.22 -88.72 -22.21
C GLU A 803 35.00 -89.40 -21.56
N HIS A 804 35.20 -90.30 -20.59
CA HIS A 804 34.08 -91.00 -19.96
C HIS A 804 33.34 -90.15 -18.91
N LYS A 805 34.05 -89.53 -17.96
CA LYS A 805 33.42 -88.74 -16.89
C LYS A 805 32.80 -87.45 -17.42
N LEU A 806 33.46 -86.77 -18.36
CA LEU A 806 32.93 -85.55 -18.97
C LEU A 806 31.70 -85.86 -19.84
N ALA A 807 31.72 -86.96 -20.60
CA ALA A 807 30.53 -87.34 -21.36
C ALA A 807 29.33 -87.66 -20.45
N GLU A 808 29.57 -88.34 -19.32
CA GLU A 808 28.53 -88.63 -18.32
C GLU A 808 28.02 -87.36 -17.64
N THR A 809 28.90 -86.46 -17.19
CA THR A 809 28.50 -85.21 -16.53
C THR A 809 27.78 -84.28 -17.49
N VAL A 810 28.27 -84.12 -18.73
CA VAL A 810 27.59 -83.34 -19.77
C VAL A 810 26.21 -83.93 -20.08
N SER A 811 26.08 -85.25 -20.21
CA SER A 811 24.78 -85.88 -20.48
C SER A 811 23.78 -85.65 -19.36
N ASN A 812 24.21 -85.71 -18.09
CA ASN A 812 23.31 -85.49 -16.96
C ASN A 812 22.95 -84.00 -16.80
N VAL A 813 23.90 -83.09 -17.02
CA VAL A 813 23.63 -81.64 -17.02
C VAL A 813 22.66 -81.26 -18.14
N VAL A 814 22.79 -81.85 -19.34
CA VAL A 814 21.83 -81.64 -20.44
C VAL A 814 20.43 -82.08 -20.02
N LEU A 815 20.30 -83.26 -19.41
CA LEU A 815 19.01 -83.80 -18.97
C LEU A 815 18.38 -82.93 -17.87
N ASP A 816 19.17 -82.41 -16.94
CA ASP A 816 18.71 -81.47 -15.93
C ASP A 816 18.21 -80.17 -16.56
N LEU A 817 18.97 -79.60 -17.51
CA LEU A 817 18.56 -78.39 -18.22
C LEU A 817 17.29 -78.61 -19.05
N GLU A 818 17.11 -79.79 -19.65
CA GLU A 818 15.87 -80.14 -20.34
C GLU A 818 14.67 -80.22 -19.39
N ASN A 819 14.85 -80.79 -18.18
CA ASN A 819 13.79 -80.84 -17.17
C ASN A 819 13.43 -79.45 -16.65
N LEU A 820 14.44 -78.64 -16.32
CA LEU A 820 14.24 -77.24 -15.90
C LEU A 820 13.52 -76.42 -16.98
N LEU A 821 13.86 -76.64 -18.26
CA LEU A 821 13.22 -75.99 -19.39
C LEU A 821 11.77 -76.44 -19.58
N ASN A 822 11.46 -77.71 -19.33
CA ASN A 822 10.08 -78.20 -19.36
C ASN A 822 9.24 -77.60 -18.23
N ASP A 823 9.78 -77.50 -17.02
CA ASP A 823 9.13 -76.84 -15.88
C ASP A 823 8.94 -75.33 -16.13
N TYR A 824 9.92 -74.69 -16.77
CA TYR A 824 9.84 -73.30 -17.20
C TYR A 824 8.75 -73.08 -18.26
N GLU A 825 8.66 -73.94 -19.28
CA GLU A 825 7.60 -73.81 -20.29
C GLU A 825 6.21 -74.00 -19.65
N GLN A 826 6.08 -74.92 -18.69
CA GLN A 826 4.86 -75.09 -17.91
C GLN A 826 4.56 -73.85 -17.05
N SER A 827 5.56 -73.25 -16.40
CA SER A 827 5.40 -72.05 -15.57
C SER A 827 4.92 -70.85 -16.39
N VAL A 828 5.45 -70.67 -17.62
CA VAL A 828 4.98 -69.65 -18.56
C VAL A 828 3.51 -69.86 -18.91
N THR A 829 3.08 -71.09 -19.20
CA THR A 829 1.66 -71.36 -19.49
C THR A 829 0.75 -71.07 -18.30
N MET A 830 1.20 -71.36 -17.07
CA MET A 830 0.47 -71.06 -15.84
C MET A 830 0.38 -69.57 -15.58
N LEU A 831 1.46 -68.80 -15.81
CA LEU A 831 1.45 -67.34 -15.70
C LEU A 831 0.47 -66.68 -16.68
N MET A 832 0.44 -67.16 -17.94
CA MET A 832 -0.54 -66.66 -18.91
C MET A 832 -1.97 -66.91 -18.43
N HIS A 833 -2.22 -68.05 -17.79
CA HIS A 833 -3.53 -68.32 -17.20
C HIS A 833 -3.84 -67.41 -16.00
N LEU A 834 -2.87 -67.19 -15.09
CA LEU A 834 -3.05 -66.31 -13.93
C LEU A 834 -3.25 -64.85 -14.32
N ARG A 835 -2.60 -64.39 -15.40
CA ARG A 835 -2.83 -63.05 -15.94
C ARG A 835 -4.28 -62.88 -16.42
N GLU A 836 -4.84 -63.90 -17.07
CA GLU A 836 -6.25 -63.88 -17.46
C GLU A 836 -7.18 -63.89 -16.23
N VAL A 837 -6.81 -64.61 -15.16
CA VAL A 837 -7.55 -64.58 -13.88
C VAL A 837 -7.48 -63.20 -13.21
N LEU A 838 -6.30 -62.58 -13.15
CA LEU A 838 -6.12 -61.22 -12.63
C LEU A 838 -6.95 -60.19 -13.42
N ARG A 839 -7.00 -60.33 -14.74
CA ARG A 839 -7.85 -59.50 -15.61
C ARG A 839 -9.34 -59.67 -15.28
N GLN A 840 -9.79 -60.91 -15.07
CA GLN A 840 -11.17 -61.21 -14.67
C GLN A 840 -11.48 -60.72 -13.26
N MET A 841 -10.51 -60.74 -12.33
CA MET A 841 -10.68 -60.19 -10.98
C MET A 841 -10.71 -58.65 -10.95
N SER A 842 -9.99 -57.99 -11.85
CA SER A 842 -10.10 -56.54 -12.06
C SER A 842 -11.50 -56.15 -12.55
N GLU A 843 -12.07 -56.92 -13.47
CA GLU A 843 -13.46 -56.73 -13.92
C GLU A 843 -14.49 -56.91 -12.79
N LEU A 844 -14.16 -57.66 -11.73
CA LEU A 844 -15.01 -57.89 -10.56
C LEU A 844 -14.87 -56.79 -9.47
N GLY A 845 -14.00 -55.80 -9.66
CA GLY A 845 -13.95 -54.60 -8.81
C GLY A 845 -12.97 -54.65 -7.63
N LEU A 846 -12.01 -55.59 -7.61
CA LEU A 846 -10.92 -55.58 -6.63
C LEU A 846 -9.95 -54.40 -6.87
N PRO A 847 -9.26 -53.91 -5.81
CA PRO A 847 -8.39 -52.73 -5.91
C PRO A 847 -7.32 -52.90 -7.00
N SER A 848 -7.35 -51.99 -7.98
CA SER A 848 -6.48 -51.98 -9.16
C SER A 848 -4.99 -51.96 -8.81
N ASP A 849 -4.63 -51.35 -7.67
CA ASP A 849 -3.24 -51.14 -7.29
C ASP A 849 -2.53 -52.46 -6.94
N GLN A 850 -3.24 -53.39 -6.29
CA GLN A 850 -2.70 -54.73 -5.98
C GLN A 850 -2.61 -55.60 -7.25
N ILE A 851 -3.54 -55.42 -8.18
CA ILE A 851 -3.57 -56.16 -9.45
C ILE A 851 -2.48 -55.66 -10.40
N GLU A 852 -2.28 -54.34 -10.48
CA GLU A 852 -1.28 -53.73 -11.37
C GLU A 852 0.15 -54.11 -10.96
N HIS A 853 0.42 -54.20 -9.66
CA HIS A 853 1.70 -54.72 -9.15
C HIS A 853 1.93 -56.17 -9.59
N LEU A 854 0.92 -57.02 -9.46
CA LEU A 854 0.99 -58.43 -9.88
C LEU A 854 1.10 -58.59 -11.40
N GLU A 855 0.42 -57.75 -12.19
CA GLU A 855 0.55 -57.74 -13.64
C GLU A 855 1.96 -57.34 -14.07
N LYS A 856 2.59 -56.36 -13.40
CA LYS A 856 3.98 -55.96 -13.65
C LYS A 856 4.94 -57.12 -13.39
N VAL A 857 4.70 -57.97 -12.40
CA VAL A 857 5.57 -59.11 -12.08
C VAL A 857 5.24 -60.37 -12.92
N SER A 858 4.06 -60.44 -13.56
CA SER A 858 3.55 -61.61 -14.31
C SER A 858 4.32 -62.00 -15.59
N HIS A 859 5.33 -61.23 -16.01
CA HIS A 859 6.23 -61.58 -17.11
C HIS A 859 7.50 -62.33 -16.62
N MET A 860 7.67 -62.47 -15.31
CA MET A 860 8.78 -63.18 -14.68
C MET A 860 8.33 -64.56 -14.19
N PRO A 861 8.68 -65.66 -14.88
CA PRO A 861 8.38 -67.03 -14.44
C PRO A 861 8.93 -67.33 -13.05
N GLU A 862 10.06 -66.73 -12.68
CA GLU A 862 10.73 -66.84 -11.37
C GLU A 862 9.84 -66.39 -10.20
N ALA A 863 8.90 -65.47 -10.47
CA ALA A 863 7.97 -64.97 -9.48
C ALA A 863 6.67 -65.79 -9.43
N LEU A 864 6.48 -66.81 -10.28
CA LEU A 864 5.24 -67.59 -10.34
C LEU A 864 4.78 -68.13 -8.98
N PRO A 865 5.65 -68.70 -8.11
CA PRO A 865 5.22 -69.11 -6.77
C PRO A 865 4.65 -67.95 -5.95
N SER A 866 5.32 -66.80 -5.93
CA SER A 866 4.84 -65.60 -5.22
C SER A 866 3.52 -65.06 -5.80
N VAL A 867 3.43 -64.94 -7.13
CA VAL A 867 2.22 -64.52 -7.84
C VAL A 867 1.08 -65.49 -7.56
N SER A 868 1.33 -66.81 -7.55
CA SER A 868 0.30 -67.81 -7.24
C SER A 868 -0.21 -67.72 -5.80
N LYS A 869 0.66 -67.42 -4.82
CA LYS A 869 0.28 -67.20 -3.41
C LYS A 869 -0.57 -65.95 -3.26
N GLU A 870 -0.17 -64.85 -3.89
CA GLU A 870 -0.90 -63.59 -3.83
C GLU A 870 -2.23 -63.65 -4.57
N VAL A 871 -2.26 -64.24 -5.78
CA VAL A 871 -3.52 -64.49 -6.52
C VAL A 871 -4.45 -65.38 -5.71
N ARG A 872 -3.94 -66.45 -5.07
CA ARG A 872 -4.75 -67.29 -4.17
C ARG A 872 -5.31 -66.49 -2.99
N ARG A 873 -4.51 -65.61 -2.37
CA ARG A 873 -4.95 -64.72 -1.28
C ARG A 873 -6.05 -63.77 -1.76
N LEU A 874 -5.90 -63.20 -2.95
CA LEU A 874 -6.90 -62.33 -3.57
C LEU A 874 -8.19 -63.08 -3.89
N ILE A 875 -8.10 -64.29 -4.47
CA ILE A 875 -9.26 -65.14 -4.74
C ILE A 875 -9.97 -65.48 -3.43
N GLN A 876 -9.22 -65.78 -2.35
CA GLN A 876 -9.80 -66.04 -1.04
C GLN A 876 -10.53 -64.82 -0.49
N HIS A 877 -9.92 -63.64 -0.58
CA HIS A 877 -10.53 -62.40 -0.12
C HIS A 877 -11.81 -62.07 -0.92
N ALA A 878 -11.77 -62.22 -2.24
CA ALA A 878 -12.92 -62.03 -3.12
C ALA A 878 -14.05 -63.02 -2.82
N LEU A 879 -13.72 -64.30 -2.58
CA LEU A 879 -14.70 -65.30 -2.13
C LEU A 879 -15.31 -64.91 -0.79
N ASP A 880 -14.51 -64.48 0.19
CA ASP A 880 -14.98 -64.07 1.52
C ASP A 880 -15.91 -62.84 1.42
N GLU A 881 -15.58 -61.85 0.57
CA GLU A 881 -16.45 -60.71 0.29
C GLU A 881 -17.76 -61.11 -0.40
N ILE A 882 -17.69 -61.97 -1.43
CA ILE A 882 -18.88 -62.47 -2.13
C ILE A 882 -19.75 -63.29 -1.18
N TYR A 883 -19.18 -64.08 -0.28
CA TYR A 883 -19.96 -64.81 0.73
C TYR A 883 -20.67 -63.86 1.70
N ILE A 884 -19.97 -62.82 2.19
CA ILE A 884 -20.57 -61.78 3.04
C ILE A 884 -21.68 -61.02 2.29
N GLU A 885 -21.49 -60.71 1.00
CA GLU A 885 -22.47 -60.02 0.17
C GLU A 885 -23.67 -60.91 -0.18
N SER A 886 -23.43 -62.20 -0.40
CA SER A 886 -24.49 -63.20 -0.68
C SER A 886 -25.40 -63.43 0.53
N ASP A 887 -24.85 -63.41 1.75
CA ASP A 887 -25.61 -63.51 3.01
C ASP A 887 -26.51 -62.29 3.25
N GLN A 888 -26.18 -61.14 2.64
CA GLN A 888 -26.95 -59.90 2.75
C GLN A 888 -28.05 -59.76 1.69
N ARG A 889 -28.00 -60.52 0.59
CA ARG A 889 -28.94 -60.42 -0.56
C ARG A 889 -30.09 -61.42 -0.51
N THR A 890 -31.20 -61.09 -1.17
CA THR A 890 -32.37 -61.99 -1.28
C THR A 890 -32.16 -63.06 -2.36
N THR A 891 -32.74 -64.27 -2.15
CA THR A 891 -32.42 -65.55 -2.83
C THR A 891 -32.37 -65.55 -4.37
N GLY A 892 -32.89 -64.52 -5.05
CA GLY A 892 -32.88 -64.42 -6.51
C GLY A 892 -31.64 -63.74 -7.10
N GLU A 893 -31.01 -62.81 -6.38
CA GLU A 893 -29.80 -62.10 -6.84
C GLU A 893 -28.51 -62.86 -6.50
N ALA A 894 -28.56 -63.74 -5.49
CA ALA A 894 -27.45 -64.62 -5.12
C ALA A 894 -27.11 -65.68 -6.21
N VAL A 895 -28.05 -66.01 -7.11
CA VAL A 895 -27.85 -67.03 -8.16
C VAL A 895 -26.80 -66.61 -9.19
N GLY A 896 -26.65 -65.30 -9.44
CA GLY A 896 -25.56 -64.79 -10.29
C GLY A 896 -24.18 -64.94 -9.65
N LEU A 897 -24.12 -64.73 -8.32
CA LEU A 897 -22.90 -64.86 -7.52
C LEU A 897 -22.47 -66.32 -7.31
N GLU A 898 -23.42 -67.27 -7.28
CA GLU A 898 -23.10 -68.69 -7.14
C GLU A 898 -22.22 -69.20 -8.31
N SER A 899 -22.50 -68.74 -9.52
CA SER A 899 -21.70 -69.11 -10.71
C SER A 899 -20.29 -68.54 -10.69
N THR A 900 -20.10 -67.33 -10.14
CA THR A 900 -18.76 -66.72 -10.01
C THR A 900 -17.98 -67.34 -8.85
N VAL A 901 -18.65 -67.70 -7.76
CA VAL A 901 -18.10 -68.47 -6.65
C VAL A 901 -17.59 -69.83 -7.14
N GLU A 902 -18.38 -70.57 -7.93
CA GLU A 902 -17.96 -71.89 -8.44
C GLU A 902 -16.68 -71.77 -9.31
N VAL A 903 -16.58 -70.74 -10.14
CA VAL A 903 -15.38 -70.48 -10.96
C VAL A 903 -14.18 -70.13 -10.07
N LEU A 904 -14.34 -69.24 -9.09
CA LEU A 904 -13.27 -68.83 -8.18
C LEU A 904 -12.80 -69.99 -7.27
N GLU A 905 -13.70 -70.85 -6.79
CA GLU A 905 -13.37 -72.05 -6.04
C GLU A 905 -12.64 -73.10 -6.90
N GLN A 906 -13.08 -73.30 -8.15
CA GLN A 906 -12.38 -74.18 -9.09
C GLN A 906 -10.97 -73.66 -9.42
N LEU A 907 -10.80 -72.35 -9.56
CA LEU A 907 -9.49 -71.72 -9.78
C LEU A 907 -8.59 -71.84 -8.55
N LYS A 908 -9.13 -71.59 -7.36
CA LYS A 908 -8.42 -71.80 -6.08
C LYS A 908 -7.98 -73.25 -5.92
N TYR A 909 -8.86 -74.21 -6.21
CA TYR A 909 -8.51 -75.63 -6.16
C TYR A 909 -7.41 -76.00 -7.16
N ARG A 910 -7.45 -75.47 -8.39
CA ARG A 910 -6.38 -75.70 -9.38
C ARG A 910 -5.04 -75.12 -8.94
N LEU A 911 -5.04 -73.93 -8.34
CA LEU A 911 -3.84 -73.31 -7.76
C LEU A 911 -3.29 -74.15 -6.60
N ASP A 912 -4.15 -74.70 -5.74
CA ASP A 912 -3.72 -75.54 -4.62
C ASP A 912 -3.17 -76.91 -5.07
N VAL A 913 -3.76 -77.50 -6.12
CA VAL A 913 -3.26 -78.76 -6.71
C VAL A 913 -1.93 -78.56 -7.45
N SER A 914 -1.63 -77.35 -7.94
CA SER A 914 -0.37 -77.04 -8.63
C SER A 914 0.86 -77.13 -7.72
N GLY A 915 0.69 -77.14 -6.40
CA GLY A 915 1.80 -77.23 -5.44
C GLY A 915 2.67 -75.96 -5.32
N LEU A 916 2.28 -74.86 -5.96
CA LEU A 916 3.01 -73.57 -5.97
C LEU A 916 2.65 -72.66 -4.78
N THR A 917 1.51 -72.92 -4.12
CA THR A 917 0.96 -72.07 -3.06
C THR A 917 1.42 -72.46 -1.65
N GLY A 918 2.19 -73.54 -1.50
CA GLY A 918 2.80 -73.99 -0.23
C GLY A 918 4.03 -73.18 0.19
N GLU A 919 4.56 -73.41 1.39
CA GLU A 919 5.75 -72.68 1.89
C GLU A 919 6.95 -72.88 0.95
N GLU A 920 7.24 -74.12 0.56
CA GLU A 920 8.22 -74.47 -0.46
C GLU A 920 7.51 -74.91 -1.76
N PRO A 921 7.74 -74.22 -2.90
CA PRO A 921 7.15 -74.61 -4.18
C PRO A 921 7.80 -75.91 -4.72
N VAL A 922 6.97 -76.81 -5.24
CA VAL A 922 7.41 -78.11 -5.76
C VAL A 922 7.81 -78.00 -7.25
N GLY A 923 9.01 -78.47 -7.61
CA GLY A 923 9.50 -78.53 -9.00
C GLY A 923 11.01 -78.36 -9.09
N ASP A 924 11.65 -78.95 -10.11
CA ASP A 924 13.12 -78.90 -10.26
C ASP A 924 13.57 -77.44 -10.45
N LEU A 925 12.77 -76.63 -11.16
CA LEU A 925 13.03 -75.20 -11.37
C LEU A 925 13.09 -74.40 -10.07
N TRP A 926 12.20 -74.68 -9.12
CA TRP A 926 12.14 -73.94 -7.86
C TRP A 926 13.13 -74.44 -6.83
N THR A 927 13.44 -75.74 -6.85
CA THR A 927 14.57 -76.26 -6.07
C THR A 927 15.89 -75.66 -6.55
N PHE A 928 16.07 -75.46 -7.86
CA PHE A 928 17.23 -74.75 -8.42
C PHE A 928 17.23 -73.27 -8.02
N GLN A 929 16.11 -72.56 -8.12
CA GLN A 929 15.98 -71.15 -7.71
C GLN A 929 16.39 -70.94 -6.24
N ASN A 930 15.95 -71.83 -5.34
CA ASN A 930 16.22 -71.70 -3.91
C ASN A 930 17.63 -72.17 -3.50
N SER A 931 18.13 -73.23 -4.12
CA SER A 931 19.40 -73.87 -3.71
C SER A 931 20.61 -73.48 -4.57
N GLY A 932 20.38 -72.98 -5.79
CA GLY A 932 21.42 -72.73 -6.79
C GLY A 932 22.10 -73.99 -7.34
N MET A 933 21.60 -75.18 -6.99
CA MET A 933 22.18 -76.47 -7.39
C MET A 933 21.32 -77.17 -8.43
N LEU A 934 21.96 -77.74 -9.45
CA LEU A 934 21.27 -78.61 -10.40
C LEU A 934 20.87 -79.96 -9.73
N PRO A 935 19.79 -80.62 -10.20
CA PRO A 935 19.36 -81.93 -9.68
C PRO A 935 20.48 -82.99 -9.65
N PHE A 936 21.34 -83.02 -10.67
CA PHE A 936 22.52 -83.88 -10.74
C PHE A 936 23.50 -83.61 -9.59
N GLU A 937 23.76 -82.36 -9.25
CA GLU A 937 24.70 -82.01 -8.16
C GLU A 937 24.18 -82.47 -6.79
N SER A 938 22.87 -82.35 -6.57
CA SER A 938 22.26 -82.72 -5.29
C SER A 938 22.24 -84.23 -5.07
N HIS A 939 21.95 -85.02 -6.12
CA HIS A 939 21.75 -86.46 -6.02
C HIS A 939 22.97 -87.33 -6.35
N SER A 940 23.89 -86.88 -7.21
CA SER A 940 24.95 -87.73 -7.78
C SER A 940 26.38 -87.33 -7.39
N LEU A 941 26.66 -86.04 -7.14
CA LEU A 941 27.99 -85.57 -6.76
C LEU A 941 28.16 -85.58 -5.24
N THR A 942 29.33 -86.04 -4.77
CA THR A 942 29.70 -85.96 -3.34
C THR A 942 30.12 -84.53 -2.96
N ALA A 943 30.06 -84.16 -1.68
CA ALA A 943 30.32 -82.77 -1.23
C ALA A 943 31.70 -82.21 -1.62
N VAL A 944 32.67 -83.07 -1.93
CA VAL A 944 34.02 -82.67 -2.40
C VAL A 944 34.05 -82.42 -3.90
N GLU A 945 33.20 -83.10 -4.67
CA GLU A 945 33.11 -82.99 -6.14
C GLU A 945 32.19 -81.84 -6.59
N ARG A 946 31.61 -81.11 -5.63
CA ARG A 946 30.66 -80.02 -5.89
C ARG A 946 31.40 -78.68 -6.01
N PRO A 947 31.17 -77.91 -7.10
CA PRO A 947 31.65 -76.55 -7.18
C PRO A 947 30.95 -75.64 -6.15
N GLU A 948 31.65 -74.62 -5.66
CA GLU A 948 31.10 -73.67 -4.69
C GLU A 948 29.88 -72.94 -5.26
N ILE A 949 28.86 -72.70 -4.43
CA ILE A 949 27.62 -72.03 -4.86
C ILE A 949 27.81 -70.52 -4.68
N ASN A 950 27.53 -69.76 -5.73
CA ASN A 950 27.56 -68.30 -5.64
C ASN A 950 26.24 -67.79 -5.05
N ASN A 951 26.27 -67.47 -3.76
CA ASN A 951 25.10 -66.97 -3.01
C ASN A 951 24.52 -65.67 -3.57
N ALA A 952 25.34 -64.80 -4.18
CA ALA A 952 24.87 -63.57 -4.80
C ALA A 952 23.98 -63.86 -6.02
N ALA A 953 24.28 -64.92 -6.76
CA ALA A 953 23.44 -65.33 -7.88
C ALA A 953 22.13 -65.99 -7.42
N VAL A 954 22.13 -66.67 -6.27
CA VAL A 954 20.90 -67.19 -5.66
C VAL A 954 19.98 -66.04 -5.23
N ALA A 955 20.53 -64.96 -4.68
CA ALA A 955 19.76 -63.75 -4.37
C ALA A 955 19.16 -63.10 -5.62
N HIS A 956 19.92 -63.02 -6.72
CA HIS A 956 19.44 -62.43 -7.98
C HIS A 956 18.31 -63.25 -8.64
N MET A 957 18.26 -64.56 -8.41
CA MET A 957 17.16 -65.43 -8.86
C MET A 957 15.86 -65.26 -8.05
N ASN A 958 15.91 -64.53 -6.92
CA ASN A 958 14.81 -64.41 -5.95
C ASN A 958 14.48 -62.94 -5.59
N PRO A 959 14.11 -62.09 -6.59
CA PRO A 959 13.95 -60.65 -6.39
C PRO A 959 12.77 -60.24 -5.49
N SER A 960 11.78 -61.11 -5.28
CA SER A 960 10.60 -60.83 -4.45
C SER A 960 10.80 -61.08 -2.94
N SER A 961 11.97 -61.61 -2.53
CA SER A 961 12.29 -61.90 -1.13
C SER A 961 12.70 -60.66 -0.32
N ASP A 962 13.17 -59.62 -1.01
CA ASP A 962 13.66 -58.38 -0.39
C ASP A 962 12.53 -57.57 0.27
N SER A 963 11.27 -57.81 -0.10
CA SER A 963 10.11 -57.15 0.48
C SER A 963 9.71 -57.66 1.88
N GLN A 964 10.31 -58.76 2.36
CA GLN A 964 10.00 -59.36 3.67
C GLN A 964 11.19 -59.42 4.64
N GLN A 965 12.39 -58.97 4.27
CA GLN A 965 13.57 -59.04 5.14
C GLN A 965 13.84 -57.77 5.97
N THR A 966 13.04 -56.71 5.86
CA THR A 966 13.23 -55.46 6.62
C THR A 966 12.68 -55.46 8.06
N GLU A 967 12.13 -56.56 8.57
CA GLU A 967 11.64 -56.65 9.96
C GLU A 967 12.33 -57.70 10.86
N SER A 968 13.40 -58.35 10.42
CA SER A 968 14.15 -59.25 11.32
C SER A 968 15.64 -59.33 10.99
N ALA A 969 16.39 -58.28 11.31
CA ALA A 969 17.84 -58.33 11.46
C ALA A 969 18.35 -57.31 12.48
N ALA A 970 17.91 -57.44 13.74
CA ALA A 970 18.72 -56.97 14.85
C ALA A 970 19.85 -57.99 15.11
N SER A 971 21.04 -57.46 15.37
CA SER A 971 22.31 -58.15 15.71
C SER A 971 23.20 -58.59 14.54
N THR A 972 24.22 -57.75 14.25
CA THR A 972 25.68 -58.01 14.42
C THR A 972 26.43 -57.19 13.36
N PRO A 973 27.32 -56.24 13.73
CA PRO A 973 28.11 -55.53 12.73
C PRO A 973 29.18 -56.47 12.15
N ALA A 974 29.16 -56.66 10.83
CA ALA A 974 30.21 -57.31 10.08
C ALA A 974 31.42 -56.37 10.01
N ASN A 975 32.54 -56.81 10.58
CA ASN A 975 33.86 -56.23 10.34
C ASN A 975 34.27 -56.48 8.90
N ASP A 976 34.62 -55.41 8.17
CA ASP A 976 35.46 -55.50 6.98
C ASP A 976 36.85 -56.03 7.37
N VAL A 977 37.18 -57.20 6.84
CA VAL A 977 38.52 -57.81 6.96
C VAL A 977 39.29 -57.47 5.69
N GLN A 978 40.21 -56.51 5.80
CA GLN A 978 41.36 -56.40 4.91
C GLN A 978 42.56 -57.20 5.47
N PRO A 979 43.54 -57.60 4.62
CA PRO A 979 44.32 -58.81 4.79
C PRO A 979 45.30 -58.74 5.96
N SER A 980 45.42 -59.87 6.66
CA SER A 980 46.31 -60.04 7.81
C SER A 980 47.78 -60.06 7.39
N ASP A 981 48.51 -58.98 7.73
CA ASP A 981 49.96 -59.05 7.97
C ASP A 981 50.21 -59.36 9.45
N SER A 982 50.82 -60.51 9.69
CA SER A 982 51.12 -61.02 11.03
C SER A 982 52.30 -60.28 11.66
N SER A 983 52.04 -59.29 12.52
CA SER A 983 52.81 -58.99 13.75
C SER A 983 52.54 -57.57 14.26
N GLN A 984 51.75 -57.43 15.34
CA GLN A 984 51.97 -56.46 16.42
C GLN A 984 50.85 -56.55 17.47
N THR A 985 51.22 -56.94 18.68
CA THR A 985 50.37 -57.09 19.86
C THR A 985 50.39 -55.81 20.69
N TRP A 986 49.62 -54.76 20.35
CA TRP A 986 49.15 -53.68 21.25
C TRP A 986 47.99 -52.92 20.56
N GLN A 987 46.86 -52.71 21.25
CA GLN A 987 45.74 -51.88 20.76
C GLN A 987 45.78 -50.48 21.42
N PRO A 988 45.55 -49.36 20.68
CA PRO A 988 45.41 -48.02 21.26
C PRO A 988 44.02 -47.83 21.89
N ILE A 989 43.94 -47.06 22.98
CA ILE A 989 42.68 -46.63 23.63
C ILE A 989 42.10 -45.45 22.83
N GLU A 990 40.81 -45.50 22.50
CA GLU A 990 40.07 -44.41 21.83
C GLU A 990 39.96 -43.15 22.69
N ALA A 991 40.03 -41.99 22.07
CA ALA A 991 39.88 -40.69 22.73
C ALA A 991 38.41 -40.43 23.10
N PRO A 992 38.12 -39.75 24.23
CA PRO A 992 36.75 -39.50 24.68
C PRO A 992 35.99 -38.56 23.74
N SER A 993 34.72 -38.88 23.48
CA SER A 993 33.79 -38.09 22.68
C SER A 993 33.36 -36.83 23.44
N ASP A 994 33.72 -35.65 22.92
CA ASP A 994 33.15 -34.36 23.34
C ASP A 994 31.70 -34.28 22.84
N SER A 995 30.76 -34.84 23.61
CA SER A 995 29.31 -34.72 23.38
C SER A 995 28.56 -34.22 24.61
N ASP A 996 29.21 -33.38 25.43
CA ASP A 996 28.58 -32.62 26.51
C ASP A 996 28.99 -31.15 26.41
N GLY A 997 28.50 -30.50 25.35
CA GLY A 997 28.52 -29.05 25.17
C GLY A 997 27.10 -28.55 25.00
N VAL A 998 26.48 -28.11 26.09
CA VAL A 998 25.16 -27.48 26.06
C VAL A 998 25.33 -26.07 25.50
N ASP A 999 24.97 -25.88 24.23
CA ASP A 999 24.90 -24.55 23.61
C ASP A 999 23.70 -23.76 24.17
N LEU A 1000 24.03 -22.70 24.92
CA LEU A 1000 23.10 -21.84 25.66
C LEU A 1000 22.47 -20.71 24.80
N THR A 1001 22.44 -20.84 23.48
CA THR A 1001 22.01 -19.78 22.55
C THR A 1001 20.73 -20.09 21.76
N SER A 1002 20.12 -21.27 21.92
CA SER A 1002 18.89 -21.65 21.22
C SER A 1002 17.58 -21.43 22.00
N ARG A 1003 17.62 -20.67 23.12
CA ARG A 1003 16.47 -20.51 24.03
C ARG A 1003 15.68 -19.21 23.90
N MET A 1004 15.64 -18.61 22.71
CA MET A 1004 14.74 -17.48 22.41
C MET A 1004 14.15 -17.61 21.01
N THR A 1005 13.28 -18.58 20.81
CA THR A 1005 12.14 -18.57 19.85
C THR A 1005 11.51 -19.96 19.88
N ILE A 1006 10.61 -20.20 20.84
CA ILE A 1006 9.68 -21.34 20.76
C ILE A 1006 8.31 -20.70 20.56
N GLY A 1007 7.93 -20.59 19.29
CA GLY A 1007 6.57 -20.40 18.84
C GLY A 1007 6.32 -21.47 17.79
N LEU A 1008 5.46 -22.44 18.15
CA LEU A 1008 4.84 -23.50 17.34
C LEU A 1008 5.76 -24.66 16.89
N PRO A 1009 5.45 -25.92 17.26
CA PRO A 1009 6.05 -27.10 16.64
C PRO A 1009 5.29 -27.51 15.36
N ASP A 1010 6.02 -28.12 14.43
CA ASP A 1010 5.52 -28.66 13.16
C ASP A 1010 4.51 -29.80 13.36
N SER A 1011 3.48 -29.79 12.52
CA SER A 1011 2.40 -30.78 12.47
C SER A 1011 2.85 -32.02 11.70
N GLU A 1012 3.68 -32.88 12.28
CA GLU A 1012 3.87 -34.27 11.80
C GLU A 1012 4.68 -35.13 12.79
N VAL A 1013 4.22 -35.21 14.05
CA VAL A 1013 4.60 -36.31 14.95
C VAL A 1013 3.34 -36.74 15.70
N LEU A 1014 2.70 -37.81 15.22
CA LEU A 1014 1.75 -38.54 16.05
C LEU A 1014 2.55 -39.18 17.19
N GLY A 1015 2.50 -38.52 18.35
CA GLY A 1015 3.05 -39.05 19.58
C GLY A 1015 2.50 -40.43 19.89
N THR A 1016 3.23 -41.17 20.73
CA THR A 1016 2.77 -42.46 21.24
C THR A 1016 1.39 -42.33 21.90
N VAL A 1017 0.61 -43.42 21.95
CA VAL A 1017 -0.78 -43.40 22.49
C VAL A 1017 -0.85 -42.80 23.91
N GLU A 1018 0.22 -42.92 24.70
CA GLU A 1018 0.34 -42.32 26.03
C GLU A 1018 0.47 -40.78 25.97
N GLU A 1019 1.29 -40.26 25.05
CA GLU A 1019 1.50 -38.81 24.85
C GLU A 1019 0.24 -38.10 24.31
N ILE A 1020 -0.57 -38.78 23.50
CA ILE A 1020 -1.86 -38.26 23.03
C ILE A 1020 -2.87 -38.20 24.19
N SER A 1021 -2.83 -39.16 25.13
CA SER A 1021 -3.69 -39.12 26.31
C SER A 1021 -3.29 -38.00 27.28
N ASP A 1022 -1.98 -37.77 27.43
CA ASP A 1022 -1.46 -36.69 28.26
C ASP A 1022 -1.79 -35.31 27.65
N LEU A 1023 -1.76 -35.18 26.32
CA LEU A 1023 -2.20 -33.97 25.62
C LEU A 1023 -3.69 -33.70 25.82
N ALA A 1024 -4.55 -34.72 25.75
CA ALA A 1024 -5.98 -34.58 26.01
C ALA A 1024 -6.26 -34.15 27.47
N ASP A 1025 -5.52 -34.69 28.44
CA ASP A 1025 -5.61 -34.32 29.84
C ASP A 1025 -5.11 -32.88 30.11
N ILE A 1026 -4.12 -32.41 29.35
CA ILE A 1026 -3.60 -31.03 29.43
C ILE A 1026 -4.60 -30.06 28.77
N GLU A 1027 -5.21 -30.43 27.65
CA GLU A 1027 -6.21 -29.63 26.96
C GLU A 1027 -7.48 -29.46 27.82
N MET A 1028 -7.91 -30.52 28.53
CA MET A 1028 -8.99 -30.45 29.50
C MET A 1028 -8.67 -29.48 30.65
N LYS A 1029 -7.43 -29.50 31.18
CA LYS A 1029 -7.00 -28.58 32.24
C LYS A 1029 -6.86 -27.14 31.74
N LEU A 1030 -6.46 -26.93 30.49
CA LEU A 1030 -6.44 -25.60 29.87
C LEU A 1030 -7.84 -25.05 29.64
N ALA A 1031 -8.78 -25.89 29.19
CA ALA A 1031 -10.19 -25.50 29.06
C ALA A 1031 -10.81 -25.13 30.42
N GLU A 1032 -10.46 -25.84 31.51
CA GLU A 1032 -10.83 -25.44 32.87
C GLU A 1032 -10.21 -24.10 33.27
N MET A 1033 -8.92 -23.87 32.95
CA MET A 1033 -8.24 -22.61 33.23
C MET A 1033 -8.79 -21.41 32.45
N ASP A 1034 -9.23 -21.62 31.21
CA ASP A 1034 -9.88 -20.61 30.37
C ASP A 1034 -11.31 -20.34 30.83
N SER A 1035 -12.06 -21.36 31.25
CA SER A 1035 -13.36 -21.15 31.90
C SER A 1035 -13.24 -20.32 33.18
N ALA A 1036 -12.10 -20.46 33.88
CA ALA A 1036 -11.76 -19.70 35.09
C ALA A 1036 -11.06 -18.36 34.80
N SER A 1037 -10.77 -18.01 33.54
CA SER A 1037 -10.23 -16.70 33.17
C SER A 1037 -11.35 -15.67 33.03
N SER A 1038 -12.49 -16.06 32.47
CA SER A 1038 -13.73 -15.26 32.43
C SER A 1038 -14.19 -14.83 33.83
N THR A 1039 -14.03 -15.70 34.84
CA THR A 1039 -14.36 -15.35 36.23
C THR A 1039 -13.35 -14.40 36.87
N ARG A 1040 -12.12 -14.32 36.34
CA ARG A 1040 -11.04 -13.45 36.83
C ARG A 1040 -11.14 -12.03 36.27
N ASP A 1041 -11.53 -11.89 35.00
CA ASP A 1041 -11.70 -10.57 34.38
C ASP A 1041 -12.89 -9.79 34.97
N ASP A 1042 -13.90 -10.48 35.50
CA ASP A 1042 -15.02 -9.87 36.24
C ASP A 1042 -14.68 -9.53 37.72
N THR A 1043 -13.48 -9.87 38.22
CA THR A 1043 -13.08 -9.56 39.61
C THR A 1043 -12.38 -8.20 39.72
N VAL A 1044 -13.16 -7.17 40.06
CA VAL A 1044 -12.60 -5.84 40.38
C VAL A 1044 -12.30 -5.77 41.89
N ASN A 1045 -11.06 -5.41 42.26
CA ASN A 1045 -10.60 -5.28 43.66
C ASN A 1045 -10.69 -6.55 44.53
N GLY A 1046 -10.56 -7.74 43.93
CA GLY A 1046 -10.47 -9.01 44.67
C GLY A 1046 -11.77 -9.48 45.31
N VAL A 1047 -12.91 -8.94 44.87
CA VAL A 1047 -14.25 -9.41 45.26
C VAL A 1047 -14.88 -10.09 44.04
N GLU A 1048 -15.26 -11.36 44.20
CA GLU A 1048 -15.97 -12.09 43.16
C GLU A 1048 -17.39 -11.52 42.98
N PRO A 1049 -17.85 -11.28 41.75
CA PRO A 1049 -19.19 -10.78 41.50
C PRO A 1049 -20.25 -11.80 41.95
N PRO A 1050 -21.43 -11.34 42.42
CA PRO A 1050 -22.49 -12.23 42.85
C PRO A 1050 -22.95 -13.16 41.71
N VAL A 1051 -23.23 -14.42 42.05
CA VAL A 1051 -23.62 -15.50 41.11
C VAL A 1051 -24.98 -15.21 40.44
N ASN A 1052 -25.80 -14.34 41.05
CA ASN A 1052 -27.15 -14.05 40.58
C ASN A 1052 -27.14 -12.87 39.57
N PRO A 1053 -27.59 -13.05 38.31
CA PRO A 1053 -27.46 -12.05 37.25
C PRO A 1053 -28.23 -10.75 37.54
N GLU A 1054 -29.37 -10.82 38.24
CA GLU A 1054 -30.14 -9.63 38.64
C GLU A 1054 -29.34 -8.72 39.60
N GLN A 1055 -28.54 -9.31 40.49
CA GLN A 1055 -27.69 -8.56 41.43
C GLN A 1055 -26.47 -7.94 40.73
N ARG A 1056 -25.98 -8.54 39.63
CA ARG A 1056 -24.94 -7.92 38.79
C ARG A 1056 -25.48 -6.69 38.06
N SER A 1057 -26.71 -6.76 37.52
CA SER A 1057 -27.32 -5.60 36.87
C SER A 1057 -27.62 -4.45 37.83
N GLU A 1058 -28.01 -4.77 39.07
CA GLU A 1058 -28.22 -3.76 40.12
C GLU A 1058 -26.92 -3.08 40.55
N LEU A 1059 -25.82 -3.84 40.65
CA LEU A 1059 -24.49 -3.28 40.95
C LEU A 1059 -23.94 -2.41 39.83
N ALA A 1060 -24.06 -2.85 38.57
CA ALA A 1060 -23.65 -2.06 37.42
C ALA A 1060 -24.46 -0.76 37.31
N SER A 1061 -25.76 -0.80 37.60
CA SER A 1061 -26.61 0.40 37.66
C SER A 1061 -26.20 1.34 38.80
N LEU A 1062 -25.77 0.82 39.94
CA LEU A 1062 -25.29 1.62 41.07
C LEU A 1062 -23.90 2.21 40.81
N GLU A 1063 -23.03 1.51 40.08
CA GLU A 1063 -21.73 2.06 39.64
C GLU A 1063 -21.90 3.18 38.62
N ASP A 1064 -22.83 3.05 37.67
CA ASP A 1064 -23.18 4.14 36.74
C ASP A 1064 -23.72 5.35 37.52
N GLU A 1065 -24.64 5.14 38.48
CA GLU A 1065 -25.18 6.21 39.34
C GLU A 1065 -24.13 6.86 40.26
N LEU A 1066 -23.10 6.12 40.67
CA LEU A 1066 -21.98 6.63 41.46
C LEU A 1066 -20.90 7.29 40.61
N SER A 1067 -20.76 6.93 39.34
CA SER A 1067 -19.79 7.52 38.41
C SER A 1067 -20.13 8.96 38.03
N ASP A 1068 -21.42 9.33 38.13
CA ASP A 1068 -21.92 10.70 37.95
C ASP A 1068 -21.79 11.58 39.21
N LEU A 1069 -21.32 11.03 40.34
CA LEU A 1069 -21.05 11.78 41.57
C LEU A 1069 -19.56 12.12 41.66
N ASP A 1070 -19.19 13.31 41.19
CA ASP A 1070 -17.86 13.91 41.44
C ASP A 1070 -17.59 14.02 42.96
N LEU A 1071 -16.58 13.30 43.45
CA LEU A 1071 -15.98 13.45 44.78
C LEU A 1071 -14.65 14.21 44.71
#